data_AF-A0A226DV03-F1
#
_entry.id   AF-A0A226DV03-F1
#
_cell.length_a   1.000
_cell.length_b   1.000
_cell.length_c   1.000
_cell.angle_alpha   90.00
_cell.angle_beta   90.00
_cell.angle_gamma   90.00
#
_symmetry.space_group_name_H-M   'P 1'
#
loop_
_entity.id
_entity.type
_entity.pdbx_description
1 polymer ?
#
loop_
_entity_poly.entity_id
_entity_poly.type
_entity_poly.pdbx_seq_one_letter_code
_entity_poly.pdbx_strand_id
1 'polypeptide(L)'
;MFFKHFLVPFLITTVLSVFGKNDLPPGNFGHFGPCVIKFLRMSDSLRFIDLTEHLIHVNNPSNLIYTVNGRYNFSNHSIQDEKMALDFKFYEVCTITVFVKFGTEDNAFRNLYFSLTRDAHRGLAHSIFIIISEENYNLLLSVPEHRVPFRIFDVVLKINPPGSGSFLGVEMNWFFVCIFCRQRFVSISYTPQIKKITVATFQEHGWRNDVSIGAMLDGKLRPGGVCGKGQYYIAPRREACSIQETQYLTMTATLNVTFVQVPLSEYQTYKWGYYHTSMICSEFYYEINMLHSFRHEGYAIYCNFNIWSENSDLATWVSPFAWEVLLGFTLIMLTVIMIEILKSFFKRANCFVNFESVKNVGQVVFTIWAILVRQTLIISHISVCIFVSFLFTSFVMLVQYELYLTSNLVRPPRYVPLHTLREFFANDYTLVYSSKEIDNLVSLRSQLEEEFVQKSLGDFPHNKTMVIRSSWNNQTAYIGKHNSRNVILNWDKTKTLLFLLDIQNRLLKGQYECFMITDIVLKKALSAVADSLLRVEIGRGIMGLDQGGFPNLWDRERTHFCRLKAMKWTMIRVESPYISSNMLSPLFTILGRTMAVLGVLFLAESTFHEGIRGQLLRMMKDFGTFVKISICVNCRVRSKAPSTKGYVFR
;
A
#
# COMPACT_ATOMS: atom_id res chain seq x y z
N MET A 1 14.76 -57.59 76.45
CA MET A 1 13.77 -57.23 75.43
C MET A 1 13.58 -55.71 75.25
N PHE A 2 14.55 -54.87 75.69
CA PHE A 2 14.46 -53.40 75.65
C PHE A 2 15.42 -52.73 74.64
N PHE A 3 16.30 -53.49 73.97
CA PHE A 3 17.32 -52.95 73.07
C PHE A 3 16.91 -52.93 71.58
N LYS A 4 15.88 -53.69 71.18
CA LYS A 4 15.42 -53.74 69.77
C LYS A 4 14.43 -52.64 69.39
N HIS A 5 13.71 -52.05 70.36
CA HIS A 5 12.72 -51.00 70.09
C HIS A 5 13.26 -49.58 70.14
N PHE A 6 14.48 -49.36 70.65
CA PHE A 6 15.12 -48.03 70.63
C PHE A 6 16.19 -47.90 69.54
N LEU A 7 16.88 -48.99 69.19
CA LEU A 7 17.95 -48.94 68.19
C LEU A 7 17.42 -48.70 66.76
N VAL A 8 16.23 -49.19 66.44
CA VAL A 8 15.62 -49.04 65.09
C VAL A 8 15.04 -47.63 64.88
N PRO A 9 14.30 -47.02 65.82
CA PRO A 9 13.92 -45.62 65.68
C PRO A 9 15.13 -44.69 65.75
N PHE A 10 16.13 -44.99 66.59
CA PHE A 10 17.35 -44.18 66.68
C PHE A 10 18.18 -44.26 65.39
N LEU A 11 18.33 -45.45 64.78
CA LEU A 11 18.95 -45.60 63.45
C LEU A 11 18.11 -44.97 62.34
N ILE A 12 16.78 -45.07 62.36
CA ILE A 12 15.92 -44.46 61.33
C ILE A 12 15.93 -42.93 61.45
N THR A 13 15.92 -42.37 62.68
CA THR A 13 16.00 -40.92 62.89
C THR A 13 17.39 -40.34 62.68
N THR A 14 18.45 -41.04 63.08
CA THR A 14 19.84 -40.58 62.83
C THR A 14 20.30 -40.82 61.40
N VAL A 15 19.91 -41.91 60.73
CA VAL A 15 20.21 -42.12 59.31
C VAL A 15 19.40 -41.16 58.45
N LEU A 16 18.11 -40.93 58.72
CA LEU A 16 17.33 -39.91 57.99
C LEU A 16 17.76 -38.47 58.29
N SER A 17 18.38 -38.18 59.44
CA SER A 17 18.96 -36.85 59.72
C SER A 17 20.34 -36.66 59.09
N VAL A 18 21.06 -37.76 58.81
CA VAL A 18 22.33 -37.70 58.06
C VAL A 18 22.04 -37.42 56.58
N PHE A 19 20.92 -37.90 56.02
CA PHE A 19 20.36 -37.41 54.74
C PHE A 19 19.73 -36.01 54.85
N GLY A 20 20.45 -35.08 55.48
CA GLY A 20 20.06 -33.68 55.59
C GLY A 20 19.87 -33.07 54.21
N LYS A 21 18.68 -32.53 53.98
CA LYS A 21 18.23 -31.69 52.86
C LYS A 21 19.12 -30.45 52.57
N ASN A 22 20.23 -30.30 53.30
CA ASN A 22 21.12 -29.15 53.33
C ASN A 22 22.47 -29.40 52.62
N ASP A 23 22.83 -30.65 52.32
CA ASP A 23 24.12 -30.98 51.64
C ASP A 23 23.95 -31.32 50.15
N LEU A 24 22.73 -31.35 49.64
CA LEU A 24 22.49 -31.25 48.20
C LEU A 24 22.39 -29.76 47.85
N PRO A 25 23.16 -29.26 46.86
CA PRO A 25 23.08 -27.86 46.48
C PRO A 25 21.61 -27.53 46.16
N PRO A 26 21.03 -26.45 46.72
CA PRO A 26 19.65 -26.06 46.42
C PRO A 26 19.57 -25.70 44.94
N GLY A 27 19.28 -26.69 44.11
CA GLY A 27 18.95 -26.54 42.70
C GLY A 27 17.62 -25.83 42.62
N ASN A 28 17.65 -24.50 42.67
CA ASN A 28 16.47 -23.66 42.56
C ASN A 28 15.91 -23.71 41.13
N PHE A 29 15.34 -24.83 40.68
CA PHE A 29 14.51 -24.96 39.47
C PHE A 29 13.23 -24.14 39.65
N GLY A 30 13.35 -22.81 39.70
CA GLY A 30 12.18 -21.96 39.87
C GLY A 30 11.17 -22.24 38.78
N HIS A 31 9.96 -22.65 39.16
CA HIS A 31 8.71 -22.69 38.40
C HIS A 31 8.85 -22.66 36.87
N PHE A 32 8.83 -23.83 36.23
CA PHE A 32 8.67 -23.98 34.78
C PHE A 32 7.25 -23.61 34.31
N GLY A 33 6.69 -22.46 34.72
CA GLY A 33 5.40 -21.95 34.24
C GLY A 33 4.26 -23.00 34.18
N PRO A 34 3.24 -22.82 33.33
CA PRO A 34 2.22 -23.83 33.05
C PRO A 34 2.70 -24.85 31.99
N CYS A 35 3.92 -25.39 32.13
CA CYS A 35 4.42 -26.42 31.23
C CYS A 35 4.07 -27.83 31.73
N VAL A 36 3.94 -28.77 30.81
CA VAL A 36 3.86 -30.20 31.14
C VAL A 36 5.25 -30.80 31.12
N ILE A 37 5.63 -31.48 32.19
CA ILE A 37 6.96 -32.09 32.33
C ILE A 37 6.85 -33.61 32.16
N LYS A 38 7.46 -34.13 31.11
CA LYS A 38 7.47 -35.56 30.79
C LYS A 38 8.84 -36.15 31.09
N PHE A 39 8.91 -37.09 32.02
CA PHE A 39 10.14 -37.83 32.33
C PHE A 39 10.13 -39.15 31.56
N LEU A 40 11.15 -39.35 30.72
CA LEU A 40 11.36 -40.57 29.96
C LEU A 40 12.55 -41.31 30.56
N ARG A 41 12.26 -42.38 31.31
CA ARG A 41 13.29 -43.23 31.91
C ARG A 41 13.75 -44.24 30.87
N MET A 42 15.02 -44.13 30.47
CA MET A 42 15.63 -45.06 29.51
C MET A 42 16.04 -46.39 30.15
N SER A 43 16.10 -46.44 31.48
CA SER A 43 16.46 -47.60 32.28
C SER A 43 15.69 -47.61 33.60
N ASP A 44 15.36 -48.79 34.10
CA ASP A 44 14.70 -48.98 35.40
C ASP A 44 15.65 -48.82 36.61
N SER A 45 16.91 -48.47 36.36
CA SER A 45 17.90 -48.19 37.40
C SER A 45 17.43 -47.06 38.31
N LEU A 46 17.31 -47.35 39.61
CA LEU A 46 16.85 -46.40 40.63
C LEU A 46 17.82 -45.22 40.88
N ARG A 47 19.06 -45.29 40.34
CA ARG A 47 20.14 -44.30 40.56
C ARG A 47 19.76 -42.83 40.26
N PHE A 48 18.74 -42.58 39.45
CA PHE A 48 18.33 -41.23 39.03
C PHE A 48 16.90 -40.85 39.47
N ILE A 49 16.30 -41.65 40.36
CA ILE A 49 14.95 -41.38 40.88
C ILE A 49 14.94 -40.11 41.70
N ASP A 50 15.92 -39.93 42.58
CA ASP A 50 16.04 -38.75 43.44
C ASP A 50 16.11 -37.46 42.62
N LEU A 51 16.78 -37.49 41.45
CA LEU A 51 16.85 -36.34 40.55
C LEU A 51 15.51 -36.04 39.87
N THR A 52 14.80 -37.10 39.48
CA THR A 52 13.44 -36.99 38.91
C THR A 52 12.48 -36.39 39.92
N GLU A 53 12.48 -36.93 41.15
CA GLU A 53 11.66 -36.46 42.26
C GLU A 53 12.04 -35.04 42.68
N HIS A 54 13.33 -34.72 42.73
CA HIS A 54 13.80 -33.37 43.02
C HIS A 54 13.28 -32.37 41.98
N LEU A 55 13.40 -32.66 40.69
CA LEU A 55 12.86 -31.82 39.63
C LEU A 55 11.33 -31.64 39.72
N ILE A 56 10.61 -32.67 40.16
CA ILE A 56 9.16 -32.60 40.43
C ILE A 56 8.87 -31.68 41.63
N HIS A 57 9.56 -31.88 42.75
CA HIS A 57 9.31 -31.17 44.00
C HIS A 57 9.66 -29.69 43.94
N VAL A 58 10.72 -29.32 43.22
CA VAL A 58 11.14 -27.91 43.12
C VAL A 58 10.16 -27.07 42.28
N ASN A 59 9.34 -27.69 41.44
CA ASN A 59 8.44 -26.97 40.53
C ASN A 59 7.05 -26.62 41.08
N ASN A 60 6.79 -26.77 42.39
CA ASN A 60 5.47 -26.53 43.03
C ASN A 60 4.32 -27.34 42.36
N PRO A 61 3.95 -28.49 42.94
CA PRO A 61 3.14 -29.52 42.30
C PRO A 61 1.67 -29.15 42.07
N SER A 62 1.19 -28.01 42.57
CA SER A 62 -0.23 -27.63 42.49
C SER A 62 -0.70 -27.24 41.09
N ASN A 63 0.21 -26.85 40.18
CA ASN A 63 -0.13 -26.34 38.85
C ASN A 63 0.56 -27.07 37.69
N LEU A 64 1.42 -28.06 37.95
CA LEU A 64 2.14 -28.80 36.90
C LEU A 64 1.59 -30.21 36.73
N ILE A 65 1.41 -30.57 35.48
CA ILE A 65 1.10 -31.94 35.05
C ILE A 65 2.41 -32.59 34.68
N TYR A 66 2.71 -33.74 35.29
CA TYR A 66 3.89 -34.51 34.93
C TYR A 66 3.54 -35.97 34.70
N THR A 67 4.28 -36.60 33.79
CA THR A 67 4.14 -38.02 33.47
C THR A 67 5.51 -38.68 33.51
N VAL A 68 5.63 -39.80 34.19
CA VAL A 68 6.83 -40.64 34.17
C VAL A 68 6.55 -41.86 33.32
N ASN A 69 7.20 -41.96 32.18
CA ASN A 69 7.03 -43.06 31.25
C ASN A 69 8.35 -43.84 31.09
N GLY A 70 8.22 -45.16 30.94
CA GLY A 70 9.34 -46.01 30.53
C GLY A 70 9.66 -45.87 29.04
N ARG A 71 10.68 -46.59 28.58
CA ARG A 71 11.08 -46.63 27.18
C ARG A 71 9.93 -47.13 26.30
N TYR A 72 9.47 -46.29 25.38
CA TYR A 72 8.43 -46.66 24.41
C TYR A 72 8.95 -47.69 23.40
N ASN A 73 8.11 -48.68 23.07
CA ASN A 73 8.36 -49.53 21.93
C ASN A 73 7.85 -48.85 20.64
N PHE A 74 8.78 -48.49 19.75
CA PHE A 74 8.50 -47.88 18.44
C PHE A 74 8.43 -48.90 17.28
N SER A 75 8.62 -50.19 17.54
CA SER A 75 8.61 -51.23 16.50
C SER A 75 7.22 -51.49 15.87
N ASN A 76 6.14 -51.03 16.50
CA ASN A 76 4.78 -51.20 15.99
C ASN A 76 4.20 -49.86 15.52
N HIS A 77 4.20 -49.64 14.20
CA HIS A 77 3.66 -48.43 13.57
C HIS A 77 2.14 -48.25 13.72
N SER A 78 1.38 -49.32 14.01
CA SER A 78 -0.08 -49.24 14.21
C SER A 78 -0.51 -48.51 15.49
N ILE A 79 0.44 -48.23 16.41
CA ILE A 79 0.18 -47.53 17.67
C ILE A 79 0.26 -46.00 17.49
N GLN A 80 0.45 -45.49 16.27
CA GLN A 80 0.48 -44.05 15.99
C GLN A 80 -0.81 -43.36 16.45
N ASP A 81 -1.99 -43.94 16.18
CA ASP A 81 -3.28 -43.35 16.52
C ASP A 81 -3.66 -43.54 18.00
N GLU A 82 -3.30 -44.67 18.60
CA GLU A 82 -3.60 -44.99 20.01
C GLU A 82 -2.75 -44.16 21.00
N LYS A 83 -1.48 -43.89 20.66
CA LYS A 83 -0.62 -42.96 21.42
C LYS A 83 -1.02 -41.50 21.19
N MET A 84 -1.56 -41.15 20.02
CA MET A 84 -2.15 -39.83 19.81
C MET A 84 -3.42 -39.63 20.64
N ALA A 85 -4.20 -40.70 20.90
CA ALA A 85 -5.48 -40.69 21.62
C ALA A 85 -5.38 -40.52 23.16
N LEU A 86 -4.34 -41.08 23.81
CA LEU A 86 -4.19 -41.02 25.27
C LEU A 86 -3.62 -39.68 25.79
N ASP A 87 -3.03 -38.85 24.91
CA ASP A 87 -2.52 -37.49 25.19
C ASP A 87 -3.58 -36.39 24.91
N PHE A 88 -4.87 -36.73 24.74
CA PHE A 88 -5.93 -35.78 24.34
C PHE A 88 -6.41 -34.79 25.42
N LYS A 89 -5.94 -34.89 26.67
CA LYS A 89 -6.56 -34.13 27.78
C LYS A 89 -5.86 -32.84 28.20
N PHE A 90 -4.78 -32.44 27.54
CA PHE A 90 -4.01 -31.28 28.00
C PHE A 90 -3.99 -30.15 26.96
N TYR A 91 -4.53 -28.99 27.36
CA TYR A 91 -4.41 -27.71 26.68
C TYR A 91 -3.02 -27.10 26.99
N GLU A 92 -1.94 -27.76 26.57
CA GLU A 92 -0.59 -27.43 27.01
C GLU A 92 -0.04 -26.18 26.30
N VAL A 93 0.49 -25.22 27.07
CA VAL A 93 1.20 -24.03 26.54
C VAL A 93 2.67 -24.35 26.22
N CYS A 94 3.27 -25.32 26.92
CA CYS A 94 4.65 -25.77 26.73
C CYS A 94 4.90 -27.19 27.24
N THR A 95 5.89 -27.88 26.68
CA THR A 95 6.30 -29.25 27.06
C THR A 95 7.80 -29.30 27.40
N ILE A 96 8.14 -29.94 28.51
CA ILE A 96 9.54 -30.18 28.91
C ILE A 96 9.72 -31.69 28.99
N THR A 97 10.51 -32.26 28.08
CA THR A 97 10.79 -33.69 28.05
C THR A 97 12.19 -33.95 28.60
N VAL A 98 12.28 -34.72 29.67
CA VAL A 98 13.52 -35.06 30.35
C VAL A 98 13.88 -36.51 30.07
N PHE A 99 14.95 -36.74 29.32
CA PHE A 99 15.53 -38.07 29.09
C PHE A 99 16.50 -38.39 30.23
N VAL A 100 16.17 -39.41 31.03
CA VAL A 100 16.95 -39.79 32.21
C VAL A 100 17.81 -41.01 31.90
N LYS A 101 19.11 -40.93 32.22
CA LYS A 101 20.14 -41.94 31.94
C LYS A 101 20.27 -42.20 30.44
N PHE A 102 20.47 -41.14 29.67
CA PHE A 102 20.57 -41.22 28.22
C PHE A 102 21.95 -41.71 27.79
N GLY A 103 22.02 -42.89 27.14
CA GLY A 103 23.24 -43.46 26.59
C GLY A 103 23.41 -43.22 25.09
N THR A 104 24.57 -43.56 24.54
CA THR A 104 24.83 -43.45 23.09
C THR A 104 23.98 -44.41 22.25
N GLU A 105 23.66 -45.56 22.80
CA GLU A 105 22.77 -46.59 22.28
C GLU A 105 21.31 -46.10 22.16
N ASP A 106 20.95 -45.04 22.89
CA ASP A 106 19.61 -44.47 22.91
C ASP A 106 19.40 -43.38 21.86
N ASN A 107 20.43 -43.02 21.08
CA ASN A 107 20.32 -42.03 20.00
C ASN A 107 19.26 -42.41 18.95
N ALA A 108 19.19 -43.69 18.58
CA ALA A 108 18.16 -44.19 17.67
C ALA A 108 16.75 -44.03 18.28
N PHE A 109 16.60 -44.32 19.57
CA PHE A 109 15.34 -44.14 20.28
C PHE A 109 14.94 -42.66 20.35
N ARG A 110 15.87 -41.75 20.66
CA ARG A 110 15.61 -40.31 20.68
C ARG A 110 15.12 -39.81 19.33
N ASN A 111 15.79 -40.20 18.25
CA ASN A 111 15.39 -39.83 16.90
C ASN A 111 13.97 -40.36 16.60
N LEU A 112 13.69 -41.63 16.91
CA LEU A 112 12.35 -42.20 16.77
C LEU A 112 11.31 -41.48 17.65
N TYR A 113 11.67 -41.08 18.87
CA TYR A 113 10.80 -40.31 19.75
C TYR A 113 10.44 -38.96 19.13
N PHE A 114 11.43 -38.23 18.62
CA PHE A 114 11.19 -36.95 17.93
C PHE A 114 10.35 -37.14 16.67
N SER A 115 10.62 -38.15 15.86
CA SER A 115 9.89 -38.36 14.62
C SER A 115 8.49 -38.95 14.81
N LEU A 116 8.20 -39.64 15.92
CA LEU A 116 6.97 -40.43 16.06
C LEU A 116 6.03 -39.97 17.18
N THR A 117 6.41 -39.01 18.02
CA THR A 117 5.56 -38.57 19.15
C THR A 117 4.98 -37.18 18.93
N ARG A 118 3.73 -36.98 19.39
CA ARG A 118 3.01 -35.71 19.26
C ARG A 118 3.70 -34.56 20.03
N ASP A 119 4.41 -34.90 21.12
CA ASP A 119 5.19 -33.98 21.95
C ASP A 119 6.24 -33.22 21.14
N ALA A 120 6.83 -33.90 20.15
CA ALA A 120 7.78 -33.29 19.25
C ALA A 120 7.08 -32.52 18.11
N HIS A 121 5.87 -32.89 17.67
CA HIS A 121 5.24 -32.36 16.44
C HIS A 121 4.26 -31.18 16.63
N ARG A 122 3.47 -31.11 17.71
CA ARG A 122 2.38 -30.10 17.83
C ARG A 122 2.77 -28.78 18.51
N GLY A 123 3.97 -28.68 19.07
CA GLY A 123 4.39 -27.54 19.91
C GLY A 123 5.85 -27.20 19.76
N LEU A 124 6.40 -27.29 18.54
CA LEU A 124 7.82 -27.13 18.24
C LEU A 124 8.45 -25.87 18.87
N ALA A 125 7.66 -24.84 19.18
CA ALA A 125 8.10 -23.61 19.84
C ALA A 125 8.30 -23.64 21.34
N HIS A 126 7.73 -24.63 21.97
CA HIS A 126 7.59 -24.68 23.42
C HIS A 126 8.10 -26.00 24.00
N SER A 127 8.77 -26.83 23.17
CA SER A 127 9.38 -28.08 23.56
C SER A 127 10.83 -27.87 24.01
N ILE A 128 11.11 -28.18 25.28
CA ILE A 128 12.46 -28.20 25.86
C ILE A 128 12.85 -29.65 26.11
N PHE A 129 14.03 -30.06 25.65
CA PHE A 129 14.60 -31.37 25.94
C PHE A 129 15.75 -31.22 26.91
N ILE A 130 15.70 -31.98 28.00
CA ILE A 130 16.78 -32.08 28.98
C ILE A 130 17.30 -33.51 28.91
N ILE A 131 18.56 -33.66 28.55
CA ILE A 131 19.25 -34.94 28.49
C ILE A 131 20.09 -35.03 29.76
N ILE A 132 19.93 -36.11 30.53
CA ILE A 132 20.71 -36.33 31.75
C ILE A 132 21.61 -37.55 31.51
N SER A 133 22.93 -37.34 31.61
CA SER A 133 23.96 -38.31 31.24
C SER A 133 25.10 -38.36 32.28
N GLU A 134 25.80 -39.49 32.40
CA GLU A 134 26.95 -39.66 33.32
C GLU A 134 28.31 -39.34 32.67
N GLU A 135 28.41 -39.36 31.34
CA GLU A 135 29.67 -39.10 30.62
C GLU A 135 29.61 -37.79 29.82
N ASN A 136 30.76 -37.17 29.60
CA ASN A 136 30.88 -35.96 28.81
C ASN A 136 30.84 -36.30 27.31
N TYR A 137 29.65 -36.35 26.74
CA TYR A 137 29.42 -36.85 25.38
C TYR A 137 29.58 -35.76 24.31
N ASN A 138 30.82 -35.52 23.87
CA ASN A 138 31.08 -34.69 22.69
C ASN A 138 30.52 -35.26 21.36
N LEU A 139 29.99 -36.50 21.36
CA LEU A 139 29.58 -37.26 20.17
C LEU A 139 28.06 -37.31 19.92
N LEU A 140 27.23 -36.64 20.73
CA LEU A 140 25.74 -36.67 20.65
C LEU A 140 25.13 -36.04 19.38
N LEU A 141 25.94 -35.51 18.45
CA LEU A 141 25.52 -34.63 17.36
C LEU A 141 25.47 -35.29 15.97
N SER A 142 25.12 -36.58 15.87
CA SER A 142 24.52 -37.10 14.62
C SER A 142 23.02 -36.78 14.55
N VAL A 143 22.60 -35.63 15.10
CA VAL A 143 21.20 -35.19 15.12
C VAL A 143 20.77 -34.86 13.68
N PRO A 144 19.85 -35.62 13.06
CA PRO A 144 19.48 -35.41 11.66
C PRO A 144 18.55 -34.20 11.45
N GLU A 145 18.03 -33.57 12.52
CA GLU A 145 16.88 -32.69 12.39
C GLU A 145 17.13 -31.29 12.97
N HIS A 146 17.88 -30.49 12.22
CA HIS A 146 17.99 -29.04 12.43
C HIS A 146 16.68 -28.28 12.16
N ARG A 147 15.64 -28.96 11.67
CA ARG A 147 14.35 -28.39 11.29
C ARG A 147 13.45 -28.14 12.49
N VAL A 148 13.65 -28.84 13.61
CA VAL A 148 12.75 -28.72 14.74
C VAL A 148 13.26 -27.67 15.74
N PRO A 149 12.48 -26.62 16.03
CA PRO A 149 12.89 -25.55 16.92
C PRO A 149 12.88 -25.86 18.43
N PHE A 150 13.32 -27.06 18.83
CA PHE A 150 13.46 -27.41 20.24
C PHE A 150 14.81 -26.99 20.85
N ARG A 151 14.82 -26.75 22.16
CA ARG A 151 16.05 -26.45 22.91
C ARG A 151 16.54 -27.71 23.59
N ILE A 152 17.79 -28.12 23.34
CA ILE A 152 18.41 -29.24 24.05
C ILE A 152 19.37 -28.68 25.10
N PHE A 153 19.15 -29.10 26.33
CA PHE A 153 20.10 -28.96 27.43
C PHE A 153 20.65 -30.34 27.75
N ASP A 154 21.96 -30.44 27.90
CA ASP A 154 22.64 -31.64 28.38
C ASP A 154 23.12 -31.40 29.81
N VAL A 155 22.79 -32.31 30.70
CA VAL A 155 23.12 -32.27 32.12
C VAL A 155 24.04 -33.43 32.39
N VAL A 156 25.33 -33.13 32.48
CA VAL A 156 26.35 -34.12 32.79
C VAL A 156 26.48 -34.22 34.29
N LEU A 157 26.22 -35.41 34.82
CA LEU A 157 26.33 -35.73 36.23
C LEU A 157 27.74 -36.26 36.51
N LYS A 158 28.50 -35.51 37.29
CA LYS A 158 29.80 -35.96 37.79
C LYS A 158 29.60 -36.52 39.19
N ILE A 159 29.64 -37.85 39.27
CA ILE A 159 29.59 -38.57 40.54
C ILE A 159 30.98 -38.54 41.13
N ASN A 160 31.19 -37.75 42.19
CA ASN A 160 32.46 -37.77 42.90
C ASN A 160 32.60 -39.10 43.64
N PRO A 161 33.78 -39.75 43.58
CA PRO A 161 34.02 -40.96 44.35
C PRO A 161 33.74 -40.66 45.83
N PRO A 162 33.16 -41.61 46.58
CA PRO A 162 32.79 -41.37 47.97
C PRO A 162 34.04 -40.98 48.76
N GLY A 163 34.13 -39.70 49.11
CA GLY A 163 35.07 -39.24 50.13
C GLY A 163 34.69 -39.91 51.44
N SER A 164 35.68 -40.21 52.29
CA SER A 164 35.51 -40.97 53.53
C SER A 164 34.48 -40.33 54.47
N GLY A 165 33.21 -40.71 54.32
CA GLY A 165 32.14 -40.44 55.29
C GLY A 165 30.95 -39.59 54.86
N SER A 166 30.82 -39.13 53.60
CA SER A 166 29.62 -38.39 53.16
C SER A 166 29.01 -38.96 51.87
N PHE A 167 27.74 -38.62 51.63
CA PHE A 167 26.96 -39.01 50.45
C PHE A 167 27.73 -38.79 49.15
N LEU A 168 27.43 -39.62 48.13
CA LEU A 168 27.90 -39.41 46.76
C LEU A 168 27.60 -37.97 46.35
N GLY A 169 28.64 -37.13 46.35
CA GLY A 169 28.53 -35.75 45.91
C GLY A 169 28.29 -35.75 44.41
N VAL A 170 27.07 -35.45 43.99
CA VAL A 170 26.71 -35.32 42.57
C VAL A 170 26.87 -33.85 42.19
N GLU A 171 27.86 -33.57 41.35
CA GLU A 171 28.03 -32.26 40.71
C GLU A 171 27.29 -32.29 39.35
N MET A 172 26.44 -31.30 39.10
CA MET A 172 25.67 -31.19 37.86
C MET A 172 26.23 -30.07 37.00
N ASN A 173 26.70 -30.43 35.80
CA ASN A 173 27.14 -29.45 34.82
C ASN A 173 26.11 -29.32 33.71
N TRP A 174 25.61 -28.11 33.51
CA TRP A 174 24.63 -27.79 32.49
C TRP A 174 25.31 -27.31 31.23
N PHE A 175 24.91 -27.87 30.10
CA PHE A 175 25.38 -27.47 28.79
C PHE A 175 24.20 -27.14 27.90
N PHE A 176 24.28 -26.03 27.18
CA PHE A 176 23.39 -25.78 26.05
C PHE A 176 23.99 -26.42 24.80
N VAL A 177 23.19 -27.24 24.12
CA VAL A 177 23.59 -27.83 22.85
C VAL A 177 23.25 -26.85 21.73
N CYS A 178 24.20 -25.98 21.42
CA CYS A 178 24.06 -25.02 20.32
C CYS A 178 24.32 -25.72 18.97
N ILE A 179 23.25 -26.13 18.28
CA ILE A 179 23.37 -26.82 16.99
C ILE A 179 24.01 -25.94 15.88
N PHE A 180 23.98 -24.63 16.07
CA PHE A 180 24.52 -23.64 15.15
C PHE A 180 25.95 -23.22 15.46
N CYS A 181 26.45 -23.52 16.66
CA CYS A 181 27.81 -23.19 17.07
C CYS A 181 28.76 -24.28 16.55
N ARG A 182 30.07 -24.00 16.53
CA ARG A 182 31.12 -24.94 16.05
C ARG A 182 31.29 -26.19 16.93
N GLN A 183 30.24 -27.02 17.06
CA GLN A 183 30.18 -28.21 17.91
C GLN A 183 30.65 -27.95 19.35
N ARG A 184 30.36 -26.76 19.88
CA ARG A 184 30.72 -26.38 21.24
C ARG A 184 29.51 -26.52 22.14
N PHE A 185 29.67 -27.31 23.19
CA PHE A 185 28.79 -27.31 24.34
C PHE A 185 29.08 -26.03 25.13
N VAL A 186 28.06 -25.21 25.31
CA VAL A 186 28.23 -23.99 26.09
C VAL A 186 27.85 -24.30 27.52
N SER A 187 28.83 -24.25 28.41
CA SER A 187 28.59 -24.40 29.84
C SER A 187 27.66 -23.27 30.30
N ILE A 188 26.56 -23.63 30.95
CA ILE A 188 25.62 -22.67 31.52
C ILE A 188 25.82 -22.68 33.03
N SER A 189 26.30 -21.56 33.56
CA SER A 189 26.22 -21.33 35.00
C SER A 189 24.76 -21.22 35.40
N TYR A 190 24.33 -22.09 36.31
CA TYR A 190 22.95 -22.12 36.79
C TYR A 190 22.62 -20.81 37.52
N THR A 191 21.91 -19.91 36.85
CA THR A 191 21.44 -18.64 37.41
C THR A 191 19.97 -18.44 37.09
N PRO A 192 19.22 -17.60 37.84
CA PRO A 192 17.84 -17.25 37.51
C PRO A 192 17.66 -16.69 36.08
N GLN A 193 18.76 -16.24 35.45
CA GLN A 193 18.78 -15.74 34.08
C GLN A 193 18.70 -16.85 33.02
N ILE A 194 18.78 -18.14 33.40
CA ILE A 194 18.69 -19.28 32.47
C ILE A 194 17.39 -19.25 31.64
N LYS A 195 16.30 -18.69 32.22
CA LYS A 195 15.01 -18.48 31.55
C LYS A 195 15.04 -17.46 30.41
N LYS A 196 16.04 -16.57 30.40
CA LYS A 196 16.24 -15.52 29.39
C LYS A 196 17.24 -15.91 28.30
N ILE A 197 17.84 -17.10 28.40
CA ILE A 197 18.79 -17.59 27.40
C ILE A 197 18.06 -17.80 26.07
N THR A 198 18.63 -17.21 25.02
CA THR A 198 18.19 -17.32 23.63
C THR A 198 19.32 -17.92 22.81
N VAL A 199 19.06 -18.37 21.58
CA VAL A 199 20.14 -18.87 20.72
C VAL A 199 21.13 -17.74 20.41
N ALA A 200 20.63 -16.50 20.33
CA ALA A 200 21.46 -15.31 20.18
C ALA A 200 22.46 -15.09 21.34
N THR A 201 22.17 -15.57 22.55
CA THR A 201 23.08 -15.44 23.71
C THR A 201 24.42 -16.14 23.47
N PHE A 202 24.45 -17.12 22.55
CA PHE A 202 25.63 -17.94 22.27
C PHE A 202 26.37 -17.55 20.99
N GLN A 203 26.03 -16.41 20.37
CA GLN A 203 26.70 -15.92 19.16
C GLN A 203 28.20 -15.64 19.37
N GLU A 204 28.61 -15.32 20.60
CA GLU A 204 30.01 -15.11 20.98
C GLU A 204 30.91 -16.33 20.70
N HIS A 205 30.34 -17.54 20.63
CA HIS A 205 31.08 -18.76 20.35
C HIS A 205 31.26 -19.06 18.85
N GLY A 206 30.74 -18.18 17.99
CA GLY A 206 30.85 -18.27 16.54
C GLY A 206 29.92 -19.31 15.93
N TRP A 207 29.17 -18.88 14.91
CA TRP A 207 28.35 -19.76 14.09
C TRP A 207 29.21 -20.73 13.28
N ARG A 208 28.67 -21.89 12.93
CA ARG A 208 29.27 -22.73 11.90
C ARG A 208 29.18 -22.00 10.57
N ASN A 209 30.21 -22.17 9.75
CA ASN A 209 30.28 -21.49 8.46
C ASN A 209 29.22 -22.01 7.46
N ASP A 210 28.60 -23.17 7.73
CA ASP A 210 27.55 -23.77 6.90
C ASP A 210 26.12 -23.38 7.33
N VAL A 211 25.93 -22.55 8.36
CA VAL A 211 24.60 -22.07 8.76
C VAL A 211 24.14 -20.97 7.82
N SER A 212 23.01 -21.21 7.16
CA SER A 212 22.31 -20.19 6.40
C SER A 212 20.81 -20.42 6.50
N ILE A 213 19.99 -19.40 6.30
CA ILE A 213 18.53 -19.52 6.36
C ILE A 213 18.01 -19.43 4.94
N GLY A 214 17.19 -20.39 4.54
CA GLY A 214 16.56 -20.38 3.23
C GLY A 214 15.63 -19.17 3.10
N ALA A 215 15.73 -18.43 2.01
CA ALA A 215 14.84 -17.32 1.72
C ALA A 215 14.23 -17.50 0.34
N MET A 216 12.90 -17.41 0.27
CA MET A 216 12.21 -17.33 -1.00
C MET A 216 12.28 -15.88 -1.47
N LEU A 217 13.30 -15.62 -2.28
CA LEU A 217 13.62 -14.33 -2.85
C LEU A 217 13.19 -14.32 -4.31
N ASP A 218 12.83 -13.13 -4.82
CA ASP A 218 12.72 -12.93 -6.27
C ASP A 218 14.04 -13.41 -6.91
N GLY A 219 13.98 -14.05 -8.09
CA GLY A 219 15.09 -14.70 -8.82
C GLY A 219 16.30 -13.80 -9.14
N LYS A 220 16.28 -12.56 -8.63
CA LYS A 220 17.23 -11.49 -8.86
C LYS A 220 18.12 -11.19 -7.66
N LEU A 221 17.93 -11.83 -6.50
CA LEU A 221 18.83 -11.60 -5.37
C LEU A 221 20.25 -12.07 -5.74
N ARG A 222 21.21 -11.17 -5.66
CA ARG A 222 22.62 -11.49 -5.80
C ARG A 222 23.26 -11.41 -4.41
N PRO A 223 23.70 -12.53 -3.81
CA PRO A 223 24.47 -12.49 -2.56
C PRO A 223 25.68 -11.55 -2.72
N GLY A 224 25.91 -10.63 -1.78
CA GLY A 224 26.93 -9.58 -1.91
C GLY A 224 26.60 -8.46 -2.91
N GLY A 225 25.34 -8.40 -3.36
CA GLY A 225 24.83 -7.43 -4.32
C GLY A 225 24.82 -5.98 -3.81
N VAL A 226 24.53 -5.07 -4.73
CA VAL A 226 24.58 -3.60 -4.52
C VAL A 226 23.67 -3.16 -3.37
N CYS A 227 22.57 -3.88 -3.16
CA CYS A 227 21.57 -3.59 -2.12
C CYS A 227 22.11 -3.66 -0.69
N GLY A 228 23.14 -4.48 -0.44
CA GLY A 228 23.77 -4.59 0.89
C GLY A 228 24.71 -3.44 1.23
N LYS A 229 25.02 -2.56 0.26
CA LYS A 229 26.01 -1.48 0.41
C LYS A 229 25.37 -0.12 0.71
N GLY A 230 24.04 -0.02 0.73
CA GLY A 230 23.29 1.21 1.05
C GLY A 230 23.00 2.13 -0.14
N GLN A 231 22.16 3.14 0.10
CA GLN A 231 21.57 4.04 -0.92
C GLN A 231 22.59 4.67 -1.88
N TYR A 232 23.77 5.04 -1.37
CA TYR A 232 24.84 5.66 -2.15
C TYR A 232 25.46 4.73 -3.20
N TYR A 233 25.35 3.41 -3.06
CA TYR A 233 25.80 2.45 -4.07
C TYR A 233 24.69 2.09 -5.06
N ILE A 234 23.43 2.17 -4.63
CA ILE A 234 22.24 1.95 -5.44
C ILE A 234 22.10 3.04 -6.51
N ALA A 235 22.25 4.31 -6.12
CA ALA A 235 22.06 5.44 -7.03
C ALA A 235 23.04 5.47 -8.24
N PRO A 236 24.35 5.24 -8.08
CA PRO A 236 25.31 5.19 -9.19
C PRO A 236 25.06 4.04 -10.16
N ARG A 237 24.72 2.85 -9.65
CA ARG A 237 24.46 1.66 -10.48
C ARG A 237 23.06 1.61 -11.07
N ARG A 238 22.16 2.50 -10.62
CA ARG A 238 20.77 2.59 -11.09
C ARG A 238 20.01 1.27 -10.92
N GLU A 239 20.40 0.49 -9.94
CA GLU A 239 19.72 -0.75 -9.55
C GLU A 239 18.60 -0.42 -8.56
N ALA A 240 17.55 -1.24 -8.51
CA ALA A 240 16.44 -1.06 -7.58
C ALA A 240 16.37 -2.27 -6.68
N CYS A 241 16.56 -2.06 -5.38
CA CYS A 241 16.43 -3.11 -4.39
C CYS A 241 14.95 -3.33 -4.09
N SER A 242 14.55 -4.59 -4.01
CA SER A 242 13.23 -4.91 -3.48
C SER A 242 13.21 -4.64 -1.97
N ILE A 243 12.05 -4.26 -1.42
CA ILE A 243 11.91 -4.05 0.03
C ILE A 243 12.26 -5.34 0.78
N GLN A 244 11.87 -6.48 0.20
CA GLN A 244 12.21 -7.81 0.71
C GLN A 244 13.73 -7.98 0.81
N GLU A 245 14.47 -7.75 -0.28
CA GLU A 245 15.94 -7.86 -0.31
C GLU A 245 16.60 -6.96 0.75
N THR A 246 16.18 -5.69 0.86
CA THR A 246 16.73 -4.80 1.89
C THR A 246 16.43 -5.32 3.29
N GLN A 247 15.23 -5.84 3.54
CA GLN A 247 14.87 -6.45 4.82
C GLN A 247 15.74 -7.67 5.14
N TYR A 248 15.95 -8.58 4.18
CA TYR A 248 16.83 -9.74 4.38
C TYR A 248 18.27 -9.32 4.67
N LEU A 249 18.80 -8.31 3.99
CA LEU A 249 20.15 -7.79 4.21
C LEU A 249 20.30 -7.12 5.57
N THR A 250 19.30 -6.35 6.00
CA THR A 250 19.30 -5.77 7.35
C THR A 250 19.22 -6.87 8.40
N MET A 251 18.34 -7.87 8.22
CA MET A 251 18.26 -9.02 9.13
C MET A 251 19.55 -9.85 9.17
N THR A 252 20.22 -10.01 8.02
CA THR A 252 21.54 -10.67 7.91
C THR A 252 22.53 -9.98 8.85
N ALA A 253 22.62 -8.65 8.77
CA ALA A 253 23.55 -7.85 9.55
C ALA A 253 23.18 -7.82 11.05
N THR A 254 21.88 -7.69 11.38
CA THR A 254 21.41 -7.61 12.77
C THR A 254 21.55 -8.93 13.51
N LEU A 255 21.22 -10.06 12.87
CA LEU A 255 21.28 -11.37 13.49
C LEU A 255 22.61 -12.10 13.28
N ASN A 256 23.49 -11.56 12.42
CA ASN A 256 24.73 -12.21 11.99
C ASN A 256 24.47 -13.62 11.41
N VAL A 257 23.46 -13.72 10.54
CA VAL A 257 23.07 -14.96 9.84
C VAL A 257 23.12 -14.75 8.34
N THR A 258 23.43 -15.79 7.56
CA THR A 258 23.45 -15.70 6.10
C THR A 258 22.10 -16.14 5.53
N PHE A 259 21.40 -15.31 4.76
CA PHE A 259 20.24 -15.77 3.98
C PHE A 259 20.69 -16.26 2.60
N VAL A 260 20.19 -17.41 2.16
CA VAL A 260 20.46 -17.96 0.83
C VAL A 260 19.17 -18.13 0.05
N GLN A 261 19.23 -17.88 -1.25
CA GLN A 261 18.08 -18.13 -2.11
C GLN A 261 17.89 -19.63 -2.31
N VAL A 262 16.67 -20.12 -2.09
CA VAL A 262 16.33 -21.54 -2.24
C VAL A 262 15.19 -21.67 -3.25
N PRO A 263 15.24 -22.62 -4.19
CA PRO A 263 14.12 -22.92 -5.08
C PRO A 263 12.84 -23.25 -4.31
N LEU A 264 11.67 -22.93 -4.89
CA LEU A 264 10.37 -23.27 -4.28
C LEU A 264 10.15 -24.78 -4.13
N SER A 265 10.87 -25.63 -4.87
CA SER A 265 10.83 -27.08 -4.66
C SER A 265 11.58 -27.54 -3.41
N GLU A 266 12.55 -26.75 -2.94
CA GLU A 266 13.50 -27.16 -1.90
C GLU A 266 13.29 -26.41 -0.58
N TYR A 267 12.40 -25.41 -0.53
CA TYR A 267 12.28 -24.51 0.63
C TYR A 267 11.90 -25.22 1.92
N GLN A 268 10.92 -26.14 1.89
CA GLN A 268 10.53 -26.92 3.07
C GLN A 268 11.61 -27.91 3.50
N THR A 269 12.48 -28.29 2.55
CA THR A 269 13.55 -29.24 2.81
C THR A 269 14.88 -28.60 3.22
N TYR A 270 14.94 -27.27 3.26
CA TYR A 270 16.19 -26.57 3.52
C TYR A 270 16.72 -26.87 4.92
N LYS A 271 17.98 -27.30 4.99
CA LYS A 271 18.59 -27.91 6.18
C LYS A 271 18.38 -27.09 7.47
N TRP A 272 18.53 -25.78 7.39
CA TRP A 272 18.55 -24.88 8.55
C TRP A 272 17.27 -24.05 8.74
N GLY A 273 16.23 -24.42 8.00
CA GLY A 273 14.95 -23.71 8.01
C GLY A 273 14.90 -22.54 7.03
N TYR A 274 13.76 -21.86 6.98
CA TYR A 274 13.52 -20.79 6.04
C TYR A 274 12.81 -19.58 6.66
N TYR A 275 12.96 -18.43 5.99
CA TYR A 275 12.29 -17.19 6.32
C TYR A 275 11.71 -16.58 5.05
N HIS A 276 10.41 -16.32 5.08
CA HIS A 276 9.70 -15.68 3.98
C HIS A 276 8.83 -14.53 4.48
N THR A 277 8.81 -13.44 3.71
CA THR A 277 8.03 -12.24 4.03
C THR A 277 6.95 -12.02 2.99
N SER A 278 5.88 -11.33 3.40
CA SER A 278 4.79 -10.92 2.51
C SER A 278 4.04 -12.11 1.88
N MET A 279 3.94 -13.23 2.61
CA MET A 279 3.03 -14.31 2.26
C MET A 279 1.60 -13.76 2.40
N ILE A 280 0.82 -13.86 1.33
CA ILE A 280 -0.60 -13.52 1.40
C ILE A 280 -1.25 -14.68 2.16
N CYS A 281 -1.85 -14.40 3.32
CA CYS A 281 -2.64 -15.41 4.02
C CYS A 281 -3.84 -15.76 3.14
N SER A 282 -3.77 -16.90 2.44
CA SER A 282 -4.98 -17.63 2.05
C SER A 282 -5.52 -18.34 3.28
N GLU A 283 -6.82 -18.64 3.28
CA GLU A 283 -7.55 -19.32 4.38
C GLU A 283 -6.99 -20.71 4.76
N PHE A 284 -5.86 -21.16 4.19
CA PHE A 284 -5.37 -22.54 4.30
C PHE A 284 -4.13 -22.74 5.17
N TYR A 285 -3.55 -21.69 5.75
CA TYR A 285 -2.37 -21.84 6.61
C TYR A 285 -2.74 -21.51 8.06
N TYR A 286 -3.20 -22.50 8.85
CA TYR A 286 -3.46 -22.28 10.28
C TYR A 286 -2.41 -22.93 11.20
N GLU A 287 -1.48 -23.72 10.65
CA GLU A 287 -0.57 -24.55 11.46
C GLU A 287 0.90 -24.07 11.46
N ILE A 288 1.24 -23.04 10.69
CA ILE A 288 2.61 -22.51 10.62
C ILE A 288 2.71 -21.26 11.51
N ASN A 289 3.79 -21.16 12.29
CA ASN A 289 4.10 -20.01 13.15
C ASN A 289 4.25 -18.72 12.33
N MET A 290 3.11 -18.09 12.04
CA MET A 290 3.04 -16.88 11.24
C MET A 290 3.11 -15.66 12.14
N LEU A 291 4.05 -14.78 11.81
CA LEU A 291 4.05 -13.41 12.31
C LEU A 291 3.07 -12.65 11.42
N HIS A 292 1.85 -12.46 11.91
CA HIS A 292 0.81 -11.74 11.18
C HIS A 292 1.08 -10.24 11.20
N SER A 293 1.01 -9.62 10.03
CA SER A 293 1.00 -8.17 9.86
C SER A 293 -0.16 -7.82 8.93
N PHE A 294 -1.23 -7.26 9.51
CA PHE A 294 -2.29 -6.69 8.70
C PHE A 294 -1.81 -5.36 8.12
N ARG A 295 -1.80 -5.25 6.80
CA ARG A 295 -1.54 -3.99 6.12
C ARG A 295 -2.80 -3.52 5.43
N HIS A 296 -3.13 -2.25 5.65
CA HIS A 296 -4.13 -1.55 4.88
C HIS A 296 -3.43 -1.01 3.63
N GLU A 297 -3.75 -1.57 2.49
CA GLU A 297 -3.18 -1.21 1.20
C GLU A 297 -4.33 -0.91 0.23
N GLY A 298 -4.14 -0.01 -0.72
CA GLY A 298 -5.21 0.39 -1.63
C GLY A 298 -4.91 1.75 -2.20
N TYR A 299 -4.69 1.79 -3.51
CA TYR A 299 -4.35 3.03 -4.18
C TYR A 299 -5.03 3.10 -5.54
N ALA A 300 -5.72 4.20 -5.78
CA ALA A 300 -6.40 4.43 -7.05
C ALA A 300 -5.73 5.57 -7.83
N ILE A 301 -5.59 5.40 -9.14
CA ILE A 301 -4.96 6.38 -10.04
C ILE A 301 -6.02 6.92 -10.99
N TYR A 302 -6.09 8.23 -11.11
CA TYR A 302 -6.90 8.91 -12.10
C TYR A 302 -6.16 10.10 -12.69
N CYS A 303 -6.61 10.59 -13.84
CA CYS A 303 -6.03 11.77 -14.47
C CYS A 303 -7.11 12.82 -14.71
N ASN A 304 -6.76 14.08 -14.51
CA ASN A 304 -7.62 15.20 -14.85
C ASN A 304 -7.53 15.45 -16.35
N PHE A 305 -8.52 14.96 -17.10
CA PHE A 305 -8.69 15.27 -18.52
C PHE A 305 -9.48 16.56 -18.76
N ASN A 306 -10.03 17.17 -17.70
CA ASN A 306 -10.70 18.45 -17.77
C ASN A 306 -9.66 19.58 -17.74
N ILE A 307 -8.96 19.76 -18.86
CA ILE A 307 -8.06 20.89 -19.05
C ILE A 307 -8.93 22.12 -19.38
N TRP A 308 -8.75 23.20 -18.60
CA TRP A 308 -9.49 24.45 -18.76
C TRP A 308 -9.41 25.04 -20.18
N SER A 309 -8.26 24.90 -20.84
CA SER A 309 -8.06 25.34 -22.23
C SER A 309 -8.78 24.48 -23.27
N GLU A 310 -9.18 23.24 -22.96
CA GLU A 310 -9.92 22.36 -23.88
C GLU A 310 -11.44 22.45 -23.68
N ASN A 311 -11.90 22.69 -22.45
CA ASN A 311 -13.31 22.62 -22.04
C ASN A 311 -13.92 24.00 -21.71
N SER A 312 -13.46 25.05 -22.36
CA SER A 312 -13.99 26.40 -22.14
C SER A 312 -15.41 26.47 -22.70
N ASP A 313 -16.39 26.33 -21.83
CA ASP A 313 -17.78 26.59 -22.17
C ASP A 313 -18.01 28.10 -22.30
N LEU A 314 -19.09 28.50 -22.96
CA LEU A 314 -19.52 29.90 -23.00
C LEU A 314 -19.63 30.48 -21.58
N ALA A 315 -20.05 29.65 -20.63
CA ALA A 315 -20.12 30.01 -19.23
C ALA A 315 -18.79 30.57 -18.72
N THR A 316 -17.64 30.06 -19.15
CA THR A 316 -16.32 30.56 -18.74
C THR A 316 -16.04 31.99 -19.21
N TRP A 317 -16.60 32.39 -20.37
CA TRP A 317 -16.47 33.75 -20.91
C TRP A 317 -17.42 34.76 -20.25
N VAL A 318 -18.48 34.30 -19.58
CA VAL A 318 -19.44 35.17 -18.88
C VAL A 318 -19.28 35.07 -17.35
N SER A 319 -18.58 34.04 -16.87
CA SER A 319 -18.18 33.70 -15.49
C SER A 319 -17.64 34.83 -14.61
N PRO A 320 -16.86 35.82 -15.09
CA PRO A 320 -16.35 36.89 -14.20
C PRO A 320 -17.45 37.64 -13.44
N PHE A 321 -18.68 37.61 -13.93
CA PHE A 321 -19.81 38.25 -13.29
C PHE A 321 -20.76 37.21 -12.70
N ALA A 322 -20.95 37.29 -11.39
CA ALA A 322 -22.01 36.56 -10.72
C ALA A 322 -23.38 36.97 -11.32
N TRP A 323 -24.36 36.07 -11.29
CA TRP A 323 -25.68 36.33 -11.89
C TRP A 323 -26.34 37.60 -11.31
N GLU A 324 -26.08 37.87 -10.04
CA GLU A 324 -26.52 39.05 -9.30
C GLU A 324 -25.98 40.35 -9.91
N VAL A 325 -24.72 40.34 -10.38
CA VAL A 325 -24.07 41.48 -11.01
C VAL A 325 -24.67 41.74 -12.39
N LEU A 326 -24.89 40.68 -13.18
CA LEU A 326 -25.56 40.78 -14.48
C LEU A 326 -26.99 41.29 -14.31
N LEU A 327 -27.73 40.76 -13.35
CA LEU A 327 -29.09 41.17 -13.05
C LEU A 327 -29.15 42.64 -12.58
N GLY A 328 -28.28 43.02 -11.64
CA GLY A 328 -28.15 44.42 -11.20
C GLY A 328 -27.84 45.36 -12.36
N PHE A 329 -26.94 44.96 -13.26
CA PHE A 329 -26.64 45.70 -14.47
C PHE A 329 -27.87 45.85 -15.38
N THR A 330 -28.60 44.77 -15.65
CA THR A 330 -29.83 44.83 -16.46
C THR A 330 -30.91 45.73 -15.84
N LEU A 331 -31.03 45.75 -14.52
CA LEU A 331 -31.96 46.65 -13.83
C LEU A 331 -31.56 48.12 -14.02
N ILE A 332 -30.28 48.45 -13.89
CA ILE A 332 -29.78 49.82 -14.12
C ILE A 332 -30.02 50.27 -15.57
N MET A 333 -29.84 49.36 -16.53
CA MET A 333 -30.17 49.62 -17.94
C MET A 333 -31.66 49.95 -18.12
N LEU A 334 -32.52 49.12 -17.55
CA LEU A 334 -33.97 49.28 -17.63
C LEU A 334 -34.43 50.58 -16.96
N THR A 335 -33.88 50.94 -15.79
CA THR A 335 -34.25 52.20 -15.12
C THR A 335 -33.88 53.42 -15.95
N VAL A 336 -32.71 53.42 -16.60
CA VAL A 336 -32.26 54.54 -17.43
C VAL A 336 -33.10 54.65 -18.71
N ILE A 337 -33.44 53.52 -19.32
CA ILE A 337 -34.39 53.48 -20.45
C ILE A 337 -35.74 54.06 -20.00
N MET A 338 -36.27 53.64 -18.85
CA MET A 338 -37.54 54.13 -18.32
C MET A 338 -37.51 55.63 -18.01
N ILE A 339 -36.41 56.16 -17.46
CA ILE A 339 -36.25 57.60 -17.18
C ILE A 339 -36.26 58.40 -18.49
N GLU A 340 -35.56 57.96 -19.53
CA GLU A 340 -35.53 58.67 -20.82
C GLU A 340 -36.87 58.56 -21.57
N ILE A 341 -37.58 57.44 -21.44
CA ILE A 341 -38.98 57.29 -21.91
C ILE A 341 -39.87 58.31 -21.20
N LEU A 342 -39.81 58.36 -19.86
CA LEU A 342 -40.64 59.25 -19.04
C LEU A 342 -40.37 60.73 -19.37
N LYS A 343 -39.11 61.11 -19.52
CA LYS A 343 -38.67 62.45 -19.92
C LYS A 343 -39.15 62.83 -21.33
N SER A 344 -39.17 61.87 -22.25
CA SER A 344 -39.72 62.07 -23.60
C SER A 344 -41.23 62.29 -23.58
N PHE A 345 -41.95 61.59 -22.69
CA PHE A 345 -43.39 61.79 -22.48
C PHE A 345 -43.71 63.16 -21.86
N PHE A 346 -42.98 63.58 -20.83
CA PHE A 346 -43.26 64.85 -20.14
C PHE A 346 -42.90 66.11 -20.93
N LYS A 347 -41.97 66.04 -21.90
CA LYS A 347 -41.53 67.22 -22.68
C LYS A 347 -42.40 67.58 -23.89
N ARG A 348 -43.40 66.78 -24.31
CA ARG A 348 -44.13 67.02 -25.58
C ARG A 348 -45.65 66.91 -25.43
N ALA A 349 -46.34 68.00 -25.75
CA ALA A 349 -47.80 68.14 -25.68
C ALA A 349 -48.56 67.73 -26.97
N ASN A 350 -47.90 67.29 -28.05
CA ASN A 350 -48.54 67.06 -29.36
C ASN A 350 -48.53 65.60 -29.82
N CYS A 351 -49.69 65.12 -30.29
CA CYS A 351 -50.09 63.73 -30.59
C CYS A 351 -49.28 62.94 -31.66
N PHE A 352 -48.28 63.52 -32.32
CA PHE A 352 -47.37 62.81 -33.26
C PHE A 352 -46.31 61.92 -32.56
N VAL A 353 -46.65 61.41 -31.36
CA VAL A 353 -45.72 61.05 -30.26
C VAL A 353 -44.99 59.71 -30.42
N ASN A 354 -45.56 58.73 -31.13
CA ASN A 354 -45.09 57.34 -30.98
C ASN A 354 -43.78 57.03 -31.70
N PHE A 355 -43.56 57.56 -32.91
CA PHE A 355 -42.38 57.19 -33.72
C PHE A 355 -41.09 57.82 -33.19
N GLU A 356 -41.14 59.07 -32.75
CA GLU A 356 -39.96 59.77 -32.27
C GLU A 356 -39.54 59.31 -30.87
N SER A 357 -40.50 58.89 -30.03
CA SER A 357 -40.23 58.22 -28.75
C SER A 357 -39.48 56.90 -28.96
N VAL A 358 -39.96 56.04 -29.87
CA VAL A 358 -39.29 54.76 -30.19
C VAL A 358 -37.88 54.97 -30.74
N LYS A 359 -37.69 55.97 -31.62
CA LYS A 359 -36.36 56.34 -32.14
C LYS A 359 -35.41 56.77 -31.02
N ASN A 360 -35.89 57.59 -30.08
CA ASN A 360 -35.09 58.03 -28.94
C ASN A 360 -34.72 56.86 -28.02
N VAL A 361 -35.64 55.94 -27.75
CA VAL A 361 -35.37 54.72 -26.97
C VAL A 361 -34.30 53.87 -27.65
N GLY A 362 -34.43 53.63 -28.95
CA GLY A 362 -33.43 52.88 -29.72
C GLY A 362 -32.04 53.51 -29.66
N GLN A 363 -31.95 54.84 -29.81
CA GLN A 363 -30.70 55.59 -29.68
C GLN A 363 -30.11 55.52 -28.28
N VAL A 364 -30.93 55.58 -27.23
CA VAL A 364 -30.47 55.45 -25.84
C VAL A 364 -29.94 54.04 -25.60
N VAL A 365 -30.69 52.99 -25.97
CA VAL A 365 -30.24 51.59 -25.85
C VAL A 365 -28.92 51.37 -26.58
N PHE A 366 -28.82 51.82 -27.84
CA PHE A 366 -27.60 51.72 -28.63
C PHE A 366 -26.44 52.47 -27.98
N THR A 367 -26.70 53.66 -27.44
CA THR A 367 -25.67 54.47 -26.78
C THR A 367 -25.15 53.79 -25.53
N ILE A 368 -26.01 53.20 -24.72
CA ILE A 368 -25.56 52.48 -23.53
C ILE A 368 -24.77 51.23 -23.92
N TRP A 369 -25.21 50.46 -24.92
CA TRP A 369 -24.43 49.33 -25.44
C TRP A 369 -23.06 49.75 -25.95
N ALA A 370 -22.98 50.84 -26.72
CA ALA A 370 -21.70 51.36 -27.21
C ALA A 370 -20.76 51.79 -26.07
N ILE A 371 -21.29 52.39 -25.00
CA ILE A 371 -20.48 52.72 -23.80
C ILE A 371 -19.94 51.44 -23.14
N LEU A 372 -20.71 50.37 -23.10
CA LEU A 372 -20.28 49.08 -22.56
C LEU A 372 -19.17 48.43 -23.39
N VAL A 373 -19.22 48.55 -24.72
CA VAL A 373 -18.19 48.02 -25.61
C VAL A 373 -17.08 49.03 -25.94
N ARG A 374 -17.02 50.15 -25.21
CA ARG A 374 -16.07 51.26 -25.40
C ARG A 374 -16.01 51.80 -26.84
N GLN A 375 -17.13 51.81 -27.54
CA GLN A 375 -17.24 52.41 -28.87
C GLN A 375 -17.53 53.91 -28.76
N THR A 376 -16.87 54.71 -29.58
CA THR A 376 -17.07 56.16 -29.62
C THR A 376 -18.41 56.50 -30.27
N LEU A 377 -19.20 57.35 -29.62
CA LEU A 377 -20.45 57.86 -30.18
C LEU A 377 -20.56 59.38 -30.00
N ILE A 378 -21.31 60.00 -30.90
CA ILE A 378 -21.69 61.41 -30.81
C ILE A 378 -22.88 61.49 -29.84
N ILE A 379 -22.65 62.09 -28.67
CA ILE A 379 -23.62 62.10 -27.57
C ILE A 379 -24.49 63.35 -27.66
N SER A 380 -25.77 63.19 -27.98
CA SER A 380 -26.75 64.29 -27.94
C SER A 380 -27.94 64.04 -27.00
N HIS A 381 -28.14 62.80 -26.52
CA HIS A 381 -29.42 62.39 -25.92
C HIS A 381 -29.38 62.03 -24.42
N ILE A 382 -28.20 61.81 -23.83
CA ILE A 382 -28.06 61.39 -22.42
C ILE A 382 -27.49 62.54 -21.58
N SER A 383 -27.99 62.69 -20.34
CA SER A 383 -27.42 63.64 -19.36
C SER A 383 -25.95 63.33 -19.10
N VAL A 384 -25.10 64.36 -19.02
CA VAL A 384 -23.67 64.23 -18.75
C VAL A 384 -23.41 63.42 -17.47
N CYS A 385 -24.20 63.62 -16.41
CA CYS A 385 -24.02 62.87 -15.17
C CYS A 385 -24.28 61.37 -15.33
N ILE A 386 -25.37 60.99 -16.00
CA ILE A 386 -25.71 59.59 -16.28
C ILE A 386 -24.62 58.97 -17.16
N PHE A 387 -24.20 59.70 -18.19
CA PHE A 387 -23.13 59.27 -19.09
C PHE A 387 -21.81 59.00 -18.35
N VAL A 388 -21.35 59.93 -17.51
CA VAL A 388 -20.10 59.78 -16.74
C VAL A 388 -20.19 58.59 -15.77
N SER A 389 -21.32 58.41 -15.08
CA SER A 389 -21.53 57.25 -14.19
C SER A 389 -21.53 55.93 -14.94
N PHE A 390 -22.17 55.85 -16.11
CA PHE A 390 -22.13 54.65 -16.94
C PHE A 390 -20.73 54.36 -17.49
N LEU A 391 -20.01 55.40 -17.91
CA LEU A 391 -18.65 55.25 -18.41
C LEU A 391 -17.71 54.73 -17.31
N PHE A 392 -17.82 55.25 -16.09
CA PHE A 392 -17.07 54.74 -14.94
C PHE A 392 -17.44 53.30 -14.61
N THR A 393 -18.74 52.96 -14.58
CA THR A 393 -19.23 51.61 -14.29
C THR A 393 -18.76 50.61 -15.35
N SER A 394 -18.90 50.96 -16.64
CA SER A 394 -18.40 50.19 -17.78
C SER A 394 -16.89 49.98 -17.69
N PHE A 395 -16.14 51.04 -17.37
CA PHE A 395 -14.70 50.96 -17.21
C PHE A 395 -14.31 49.98 -16.11
N VAL A 396 -14.91 50.09 -14.92
CA VAL A 396 -14.63 49.19 -13.78
C VAL A 396 -15.01 47.75 -14.13
N MET A 397 -16.18 47.51 -14.72
CA MET A 397 -16.63 46.17 -15.11
C MET A 397 -15.67 45.53 -16.12
N LEU A 398 -15.26 46.27 -17.16
CA LEU A 398 -14.30 45.77 -18.15
C LEU A 398 -12.92 45.50 -17.55
N VAL A 399 -12.42 46.38 -16.67
CA VAL A 399 -11.14 46.14 -15.97
C VAL A 399 -11.21 44.88 -15.10
N GLN A 400 -12.31 44.67 -14.37
CA GLN A 400 -12.51 43.45 -13.58
C GLN A 400 -12.62 42.21 -14.46
N TYR A 401 -13.32 42.31 -15.58
CA TYR A 401 -13.40 41.25 -16.59
C TYR A 401 -12.02 40.89 -17.14
N GLU A 402 -11.25 41.89 -17.57
CA GLU A 402 -9.89 41.72 -18.09
C GLU A 402 -8.97 41.12 -17.02
N LEU A 403 -9.02 41.60 -15.77
CA LEU A 403 -8.26 41.05 -14.64
C LEU A 403 -8.61 39.58 -14.38
N TYR A 404 -9.90 39.24 -14.35
CA TYR A 404 -10.35 37.86 -14.15
C TYR A 404 -9.92 36.95 -15.31
N LEU A 405 -10.11 37.39 -16.55
CA LEU A 405 -9.74 36.60 -17.72
C LEU A 405 -8.22 36.41 -17.80
N THR A 406 -7.45 37.48 -17.63
CA THR A 406 -5.97 37.43 -17.65
C THR A 406 -5.42 36.60 -16.50
N SER A 407 -5.98 36.73 -15.29
CA SER A 407 -5.54 35.91 -14.15
C SER A 407 -5.81 34.41 -14.37
N ASN A 408 -6.96 34.03 -14.93
CA ASN A 408 -7.26 32.64 -15.27
C ASN A 408 -6.48 32.12 -16.50
N LEU A 409 -6.13 32.99 -17.44
CA LEU A 409 -5.25 32.64 -18.57
C LEU A 409 -3.82 32.40 -18.10
N VAL A 410 -3.29 33.28 -17.24
CA VAL A 410 -1.93 33.18 -16.69
C VAL A 410 -1.83 32.04 -15.68
N ARG A 411 -2.86 31.88 -14.85
CA ARG A 411 -2.93 30.86 -13.80
C ARG A 411 -4.32 30.24 -13.78
N PRO A 412 -4.55 29.20 -14.58
CA PRO A 412 -5.82 28.48 -14.59
C PRO A 412 -6.20 28.01 -13.18
N PRO A 413 -7.51 27.93 -12.88
CA PRO A 413 -7.97 27.40 -11.61
C PRO A 413 -7.35 26.02 -11.39
N ARG A 414 -6.72 25.83 -10.23
CA ARG A 414 -6.08 24.56 -9.90
C ARG A 414 -7.16 23.50 -9.72
N TYR A 415 -6.96 22.35 -10.36
CA TYR A 415 -7.80 21.20 -10.12
C TYR A 415 -7.72 20.80 -8.64
N VAL A 416 -8.86 20.54 -8.03
CA VAL A 416 -8.95 20.05 -6.65
C VAL A 416 -8.88 18.52 -6.70
N PRO A 417 -7.80 17.90 -6.20
CA PRO A 417 -7.69 16.45 -6.22
C PRO A 417 -8.74 15.80 -5.32
N LEU A 418 -9.38 14.77 -5.85
CA LEU A 418 -10.21 13.83 -5.11
C LEU A 418 -9.32 13.01 -4.17
N HIS A 419 -9.69 12.95 -2.90
CA HIS A 419 -8.92 12.29 -1.85
C HIS A 419 -9.55 10.98 -1.36
N THR A 420 -10.86 10.80 -1.57
CA THR A 420 -11.62 9.65 -1.04
C THR A 420 -12.42 8.94 -2.14
N LEU A 421 -12.77 7.67 -1.92
CA LEU A 421 -13.67 6.93 -2.82
C LEU A 421 -15.07 7.55 -2.92
N ARG A 422 -15.54 8.22 -1.85
CA ARG A 422 -16.84 8.91 -1.86
C ARG A 422 -16.85 10.06 -2.86
N GLU A 423 -15.87 10.96 -2.78
CA GLU A 423 -15.72 12.08 -3.71
C GLU A 423 -15.59 11.57 -5.15
N PHE A 424 -14.85 10.48 -5.32
CA PHE A 424 -14.68 9.79 -6.59
C PHE A 424 -16.01 9.34 -7.22
N PHE A 425 -16.85 8.60 -6.50
CA PHE A 425 -18.13 8.15 -7.05
C PHE A 425 -19.15 9.29 -7.20
N ALA A 426 -19.09 10.30 -6.33
CA ALA A 426 -19.92 11.51 -6.44
C ALA A 426 -19.62 12.32 -7.71
N ASN A 427 -18.38 12.23 -8.24
CA ASN A 427 -17.98 12.84 -9.51
C ASN A 427 -18.11 11.88 -10.72
N ASP A 428 -18.93 10.83 -10.60
CA ASP A 428 -19.28 9.90 -11.70
C ASP A 428 -18.09 9.14 -12.33
N TYR A 429 -17.04 8.90 -11.56
CA TYR A 429 -15.95 8.05 -12.03
C TYR A 429 -16.27 6.54 -11.89
N THR A 430 -15.60 5.73 -12.71
CA THR A 430 -15.70 4.27 -12.77
C THR A 430 -14.40 3.61 -12.28
N LEU A 431 -14.51 2.74 -11.28
CA LEU A 431 -13.38 2.07 -10.64
C LEU A 431 -13.04 0.76 -11.37
N VAL A 432 -11.85 0.69 -11.95
CA VAL A 432 -11.32 -0.47 -12.68
C VAL A 432 -10.33 -1.21 -11.77
N TYR A 433 -10.54 -2.49 -11.53
CA TYR A 433 -9.65 -3.29 -10.70
C TYR A 433 -9.50 -4.73 -11.18
N SER A 434 -8.30 -5.29 -11.00
CA SER A 434 -8.08 -6.71 -11.19
C SER A 434 -8.57 -7.50 -9.99
N SER A 435 -9.45 -8.47 -10.23
CA SER A 435 -9.87 -9.41 -9.19
C SER A 435 -9.41 -10.83 -9.52
N LYS A 436 -9.02 -11.58 -8.48
CA LYS A 436 -8.79 -13.02 -8.52
C LYS A 436 -10.02 -13.82 -8.10
N GLU A 437 -11.20 -13.19 -8.04
CA GLU A 437 -12.47 -13.89 -7.80
C GLU A 437 -12.72 -15.04 -8.78
N ILE A 438 -12.21 -14.92 -10.00
CA ILE A 438 -12.25 -15.98 -11.02
C ILE A 438 -11.50 -17.25 -10.54
N ASP A 439 -10.56 -17.10 -9.60
CA ASP A 439 -9.71 -18.16 -9.07
C ASP A 439 -10.15 -18.62 -7.65
N ASN A 440 -11.41 -18.37 -7.24
CA ASN A 440 -11.97 -18.71 -5.90
C ASN A 440 -11.23 -18.10 -4.70
N LEU A 441 -10.56 -16.96 -4.88
CA LEU A 441 -9.91 -16.22 -3.79
C LEU A 441 -10.80 -15.09 -3.25
N VAL A 442 -10.47 -14.58 -2.05
CA VAL A 442 -11.17 -13.47 -1.38
C VAL A 442 -11.49 -12.34 -2.37
N SER A 443 -12.77 -11.99 -2.43
CA SER A 443 -13.29 -11.00 -3.36
C SER A 443 -12.78 -9.60 -3.02
N LEU A 444 -12.08 -8.96 -3.96
CA LEU A 444 -11.72 -7.55 -3.84
C LEU A 444 -12.98 -6.68 -3.79
N ARG A 445 -14.02 -7.09 -4.52
CA ARG A 445 -15.32 -6.43 -4.48
C ARG A 445 -15.93 -6.47 -3.07
N SER A 446 -15.93 -7.62 -2.40
CA SER A 446 -16.47 -7.72 -1.04
C SER A 446 -15.69 -6.88 -0.03
N GLN A 447 -14.37 -6.74 -0.19
CA GLN A 447 -13.56 -5.84 0.66
C GLN A 447 -13.92 -4.37 0.44
N LEU A 448 -14.16 -3.95 -0.80
CA LEU A 448 -14.60 -2.59 -1.11
C LEU A 448 -16.00 -2.29 -0.55
N GLU A 449 -16.90 -3.27 -0.65
CA GLU A 449 -18.24 -3.19 -0.05
C GLU A 449 -18.15 -3.07 1.48
N GLU A 450 -17.28 -3.87 2.12
CA GLU A 450 -17.03 -3.80 3.56
C GLU A 450 -16.44 -2.44 3.98
N GLU A 451 -15.51 -1.88 3.20
CA GLU A 451 -14.97 -0.53 3.44
C GLU A 451 -16.08 0.54 3.39
N PHE A 452 -17.01 0.43 2.45
CA PHE A 452 -18.14 1.36 2.32
C PHE A 452 -19.05 1.35 3.54
N VAL A 453 -19.36 0.14 4.02
CA VAL A 453 -20.14 -0.05 5.25
C VAL A 453 -19.36 0.50 6.45
N GLN A 454 -18.08 0.18 6.58
CA GLN A 454 -17.23 0.64 7.69
C GLN A 454 -17.08 2.17 7.73
N LYS A 455 -16.92 2.82 6.58
CA LYS A 455 -16.83 4.28 6.46
C LYS A 455 -18.18 4.98 6.42
N SER A 456 -19.30 4.25 6.55
CA SER A 456 -20.67 4.80 6.48
C SER A 456 -20.92 5.63 5.22
N LEU A 457 -20.44 5.16 4.06
CA LEU A 457 -20.53 5.88 2.78
C LEU A 457 -21.84 5.65 2.04
N GLY A 458 -22.74 4.83 2.59
CA GLY A 458 -23.97 4.37 1.96
C GLY A 458 -23.75 3.10 1.12
N ASP A 459 -24.66 2.86 0.18
CA ASP A 459 -24.62 1.67 -0.67
C ASP A 459 -23.45 1.72 -1.67
N PHE A 460 -22.79 0.57 -1.87
CA PHE A 460 -21.67 0.47 -2.79
C PHE A 460 -22.16 0.55 -4.27
N PRO A 461 -21.66 1.49 -5.08
CA PRO A 461 -22.18 1.73 -6.44
C PRO A 461 -21.66 0.69 -7.44
N HIS A 462 -22.26 -0.50 -7.47
CA HIS A 462 -21.80 -1.62 -8.31
C HIS A 462 -21.71 -1.29 -9.81
N ASN A 463 -22.62 -0.45 -10.32
CA ASN A 463 -22.65 -0.03 -11.73
C ASN A 463 -21.46 0.87 -12.12
N LYS A 464 -20.73 1.43 -11.15
CA LYS A 464 -19.53 2.26 -11.34
C LYS A 464 -18.25 1.46 -11.09
N THR A 465 -18.29 0.14 -11.23
CA THR A 465 -17.12 -0.71 -11.08
C THR A 465 -16.92 -1.62 -12.28
N MET A 466 -15.67 -1.86 -12.65
CA MET A 466 -15.29 -2.74 -13.74
C MET A 466 -14.21 -3.71 -13.28
N VAL A 467 -14.53 -5.00 -13.29
CA VAL A 467 -13.59 -6.07 -12.94
C VAL A 467 -12.83 -6.49 -14.18
N ILE A 468 -11.50 -6.47 -14.12
CA ILE A 468 -10.62 -6.99 -15.17
C ILE A 468 -9.97 -8.30 -14.71
N ARG A 469 -9.62 -9.17 -15.66
CA ARG A 469 -8.94 -10.44 -15.37
C ARG A 469 -7.57 -10.18 -14.74
N SER A 470 -7.22 -10.98 -13.73
CA SER A 470 -5.93 -10.90 -13.03
C SER A 470 -4.71 -11.06 -13.96
N SER A 471 -4.86 -11.80 -15.06
CA SER A 471 -3.83 -11.98 -16.10
C SER A 471 -3.64 -10.77 -17.03
N TRP A 472 -4.52 -9.77 -16.96
CA TRP A 472 -4.42 -8.57 -17.77
C TRP A 472 -3.38 -7.60 -17.21
N ASN A 473 -2.18 -7.65 -17.78
CA ASN A 473 -1.04 -6.86 -17.31
C ASN A 473 -1.08 -5.37 -17.69
N ASN A 474 -2.03 -4.95 -18.54
CA ASN A 474 -2.08 -3.59 -19.08
C ASN A 474 -3.28 -2.78 -18.54
N GLN A 475 -3.32 -2.62 -17.21
CA GLN A 475 -4.39 -1.84 -16.56
C GLN A 475 -4.38 -0.37 -17.04
N THR A 476 -3.20 0.17 -17.35
CA THR A 476 -3.02 1.57 -17.77
C THR A 476 -3.76 1.90 -19.07
N ALA A 477 -4.09 0.92 -19.91
CA ALA A 477 -4.90 1.10 -21.12
C ALA A 477 -6.33 1.61 -20.84
N TYR A 478 -6.84 1.44 -19.62
CA TYR A 478 -8.16 1.93 -19.25
C TYR A 478 -8.18 3.43 -18.93
N ILE A 479 -7.03 4.06 -18.71
CA ILE A 479 -6.91 5.51 -18.52
C ILE A 479 -6.50 6.15 -19.84
N GLY A 480 -7.41 6.96 -20.38
CA GLY A 480 -7.16 7.71 -21.61
C GLY A 480 -8.22 8.78 -21.85
N LYS A 481 -8.00 9.63 -22.84
CA LYS A 481 -8.90 10.78 -23.13
C LYS A 481 -10.36 10.36 -23.39
N HIS A 482 -10.57 9.26 -24.12
CA HIS A 482 -11.92 8.72 -24.39
C HIS A 482 -12.56 8.03 -23.18
N ASN A 483 -11.74 7.63 -22.21
CA ASN A 483 -12.12 6.95 -20.98
C ASN A 483 -11.73 7.80 -19.76
N SER A 484 -12.04 9.10 -19.82
CA SER A 484 -11.53 10.11 -18.89
C SER A 484 -11.97 9.92 -17.44
N ARG A 485 -13.03 9.12 -17.24
CA ARG A 485 -13.62 8.82 -15.94
C ARG A 485 -13.23 7.45 -15.38
N ASN A 486 -12.32 6.73 -16.03
CA ASN A 486 -11.83 5.46 -15.53
C ASN A 486 -10.67 5.66 -14.57
N VAL A 487 -10.65 4.85 -13.51
CA VAL A 487 -9.66 4.94 -12.44
C VAL A 487 -9.19 3.57 -12.07
N ILE A 488 -7.88 3.38 -12.03
CA ILE A 488 -7.28 2.07 -11.81
C ILE A 488 -6.99 1.92 -10.33
N LEU A 489 -7.55 0.90 -9.70
CA LEU A 489 -7.21 0.48 -8.34
C LEU A 489 -6.12 -0.59 -8.37
N ASN A 490 -5.07 -0.36 -7.61
CA ASN A 490 -4.00 -1.32 -7.38
C ASN A 490 -3.63 -1.36 -5.90
N TRP A 491 -3.21 -2.52 -5.44
CA TRP A 491 -2.93 -2.78 -4.03
C TRP A 491 -1.52 -2.34 -3.67
N ASP A 492 -0.56 -2.52 -4.59
CA ASP A 492 0.85 -2.24 -4.32
C ASP A 492 1.18 -0.77 -4.59
N LYS A 493 1.47 -0.02 -3.52
CA LYS A 493 1.85 1.39 -3.56
C LYS A 493 2.95 1.70 -4.57
N THR A 494 3.98 0.86 -4.63
CA THR A 494 5.12 1.08 -5.54
C THR A 494 4.69 0.88 -6.98
N LYS A 495 3.91 -0.18 -7.27
CA LYS A 495 3.38 -0.40 -8.62
C LYS A 495 2.44 0.72 -9.03
N THR A 496 1.59 1.20 -8.12
CA THR A 496 0.71 2.34 -8.35
C THR A 496 1.50 3.60 -8.69
N LEU A 497 2.54 3.92 -7.94
CA LEU A 497 3.40 5.06 -8.24
C LEU A 497 4.07 4.92 -9.62
N LEU A 498 4.57 3.74 -9.96
CA LEU A 498 5.14 3.47 -11.27
C LEU A 498 4.11 3.63 -12.39
N PHE A 499 2.89 3.13 -12.21
CA PHE A 499 1.80 3.33 -13.15
C PHE A 499 1.42 4.80 -13.29
N LEU A 500 1.32 5.54 -12.19
CA LEU A 500 1.04 6.98 -12.23
C LEU A 500 2.12 7.72 -13.04
N LEU A 501 3.39 7.41 -12.80
CA LEU A 501 4.51 8.04 -13.51
C LEU A 501 4.58 7.62 -14.99
N ASP A 502 4.28 6.36 -15.32
CA ASP A 502 4.23 5.85 -16.70
C ASP A 502 3.03 6.44 -17.47
N ILE A 503 1.84 6.46 -16.87
CA ILE A 503 0.65 7.09 -17.45
C ILE A 503 0.92 8.57 -17.72
N GLN A 504 1.34 9.32 -16.70
CA GLN A 504 1.52 10.76 -16.82
C GLN A 504 2.62 11.11 -17.82
N ASN A 505 3.83 10.53 -17.68
CA ASN A 505 4.99 10.99 -18.44
C ASN A 505 5.14 10.29 -19.79
N ARG A 506 4.72 9.03 -19.92
CA ARG A 506 4.95 8.23 -21.13
C ARG A 506 3.69 8.11 -21.99
N LEU A 507 2.55 7.72 -21.42
CA LEU A 507 1.30 7.54 -22.18
C LEU A 507 0.68 8.89 -22.55
N LEU A 508 0.55 9.78 -21.56
CA LEU A 508 -0.07 11.10 -21.71
C LEU A 508 0.95 12.21 -22.04
N LYS A 509 2.24 11.87 -22.13
CA LYS A 509 3.33 12.78 -22.50
C LYS A 509 3.36 14.09 -21.69
N GLY A 510 2.94 14.05 -20.43
CA GLY A 510 2.87 15.20 -19.53
C GLY A 510 1.75 16.21 -19.84
N GLN A 511 0.84 15.92 -20.78
CA GLN A 511 -0.26 16.82 -21.16
C GLN A 511 -1.33 16.94 -20.07
N TYR A 512 -1.53 15.87 -19.30
CA TYR A 512 -2.56 15.78 -18.26
C TYR A 512 -1.92 15.49 -16.90
N GLU A 513 -2.48 16.08 -15.86
CA GLU A 513 -2.05 15.82 -14.48
C GLU A 513 -2.78 14.59 -13.93
N CYS A 514 -2.03 13.67 -13.32
CA CYS A 514 -2.57 12.47 -12.70
C CYS A 514 -2.38 12.51 -11.19
N PHE A 515 -3.34 11.91 -10.49
CA PHE A 515 -3.44 11.94 -9.04
C PHE A 515 -3.59 10.51 -8.51
N MET A 516 -3.13 10.32 -7.27
CA MET A 516 -3.23 9.06 -6.55
C MET A 516 -4.09 9.25 -5.30
N ILE A 517 -5.15 8.47 -5.20
CA ILE A 517 -6.01 8.37 -4.03
C ILE A 517 -5.37 7.33 -3.11
N THR A 518 -5.07 7.73 -1.87
CA THR A 518 -4.43 6.87 -0.86
C THR A 518 -5.37 6.46 0.26
N ASP A 519 -6.54 7.09 0.39
CA ASP A 519 -7.53 6.75 1.42
C ASP A 519 -8.47 5.62 0.93
N ILE A 520 -7.88 4.47 0.64
CA ILE A 520 -8.58 3.23 0.31
C ILE A 520 -8.04 2.12 1.20
N VAL A 521 -8.93 1.50 1.95
CA VAL A 521 -8.58 0.53 3.01
C VAL A 521 -8.92 -0.87 2.51
N LEU A 522 -8.08 -1.44 1.63
CA LEU A 522 -8.16 -2.87 1.34
C LEU A 522 -7.37 -3.62 2.41
N LYS A 523 -7.99 -4.65 2.98
CA LYS A 523 -7.37 -5.47 4.02
C LYS A 523 -6.50 -6.52 3.34
N LYS A 524 -5.19 -6.34 3.41
CA LYS A 524 -4.24 -7.34 2.97
C LYS A 524 -3.56 -7.97 4.19
N ALA A 525 -3.95 -9.20 4.49
CA ALA A 525 -3.28 -10.00 5.49
C ALA A 525 -1.95 -10.49 4.90
N LEU A 526 -0.85 -9.84 5.30
CA LEU A 526 0.49 -10.32 5.02
C LEU A 526 1.01 -11.06 6.24
N SER A 527 1.64 -12.20 6.04
CA SER A 527 2.38 -12.90 7.07
C SER A 527 3.86 -12.97 6.70
N ALA A 528 4.69 -12.93 7.74
CA ALA A 528 6.04 -13.45 7.65
C ALA A 528 6.06 -14.84 8.28
N VAL A 529 6.66 -15.79 7.57
CA VAL A 529 6.87 -17.15 8.05
C VAL A 529 8.34 -17.31 8.36
N ALA A 530 8.65 -17.67 9.60
CA ALA A 530 10.00 -18.05 10.01
C ALA A 530 9.94 -19.47 10.56
N ASP A 531 10.37 -20.44 9.75
CA ASP A 531 10.49 -21.83 10.14
C ASP A 531 11.97 -22.14 10.40
N SER A 532 12.45 -21.75 11.59
CA SER A 532 13.82 -21.94 12.05
C SER A 532 13.86 -21.84 13.58
N LEU A 533 14.88 -22.41 14.22
CA LEU A 533 15.17 -22.20 15.64
C LEU A 533 15.31 -20.72 16.01
N LEU A 534 15.73 -19.88 15.06
CA LEU A 534 15.90 -18.44 15.26
C LEU A 534 14.64 -17.64 15.05
N ARG A 535 13.48 -18.27 14.88
CA ARG A 535 12.24 -17.55 14.57
C ARG A 535 11.88 -16.48 15.61
N VAL A 536 12.24 -16.67 16.88
CA VAL A 536 11.93 -15.70 17.95
C VAL A 536 12.80 -14.47 17.79
N GLU A 537 14.09 -14.67 17.53
CA GLU A 537 15.08 -13.63 17.27
C GLU A 537 14.78 -12.90 15.96
N ILE A 538 14.41 -13.64 14.91
CA ILE A 538 13.92 -13.10 13.63
C ILE A 538 12.66 -12.27 13.85
N GLY A 539 11.68 -12.80 14.59
CA GLY A 539 10.44 -12.09 14.89
C GLY A 539 10.68 -10.80 15.68
N ARG A 540 11.51 -10.85 16.71
CA ARG A 540 11.92 -9.66 17.48
C ARG A 540 12.69 -8.66 16.61
N GLY A 541 13.57 -9.13 15.73
CA GLY A 541 14.29 -8.29 14.79
C GLY A 541 13.35 -7.57 13.84
N ILE A 542 12.36 -8.26 13.26
CA ILE A 542 11.34 -7.65 12.41
C ILE A 542 10.52 -6.63 13.18
N MET A 543 10.04 -6.97 14.38
CA MET A 543 9.31 -6.04 15.24
C MET A 543 10.14 -4.80 15.57
N GLY A 544 11.44 -4.98 15.85
CA GLY A 544 12.37 -3.88 16.08
C GLY A 544 12.58 -3.00 14.84
N LEU A 545 12.66 -3.60 13.65
CA LEU A 545 12.75 -2.85 12.37
C LEU A 545 11.47 -2.07 12.08
N ASP A 546 10.31 -2.69 12.32
CA ASP A 546 9.00 -2.05 12.16
C ASP A 546 8.85 -0.87 13.14
N GLN A 547 9.18 -1.08 14.42
CA GLN A 547 9.18 -0.03 15.45
C GLN A 547 10.20 1.08 15.16
N GLY A 548 11.35 0.73 14.57
CA GLY A 548 12.37 1.68 14.12
C GLY A 548 11.98 2.47 12.88
N GLY A 549 10.85 2.16 12.23
CA GLY A 549 10.37 2.87 11.04
C GLY A 549 11.14 2.51 9.75
N PHE A 550 11.91 1.44 9.74
CA PHE A 550 12.66 0.98 8.56
C PHE A 550 11.77 0.70 7.33
N PRO A 551 10.57 0.09 7.46
CA PRO A 551 9.68 -0.07 6.31
C PRO A 551 9.33 1.24 5.61
N ASN A 552 9.09 2.30 6.40
CA ASN A 552 8.79 3.64 5.85
C ASN A 552 10.01 4.24 5.15
N LEU A 553 11.22 4.03 5.69
CA LEU A 553 12.46 4.46 5.06
C LEU A 553 12.67 3.78 3.70
N TRP A 554 12.54 2.46 3.65
CA TRP A 554 12.71 1.69 2.40
C TRP A 554 11.66 2.04 1.35
N ASP A 555 10.41 2.27 1.76
CA ASP A 555 9.35 2.72 0.85
C ASP A 555 9.64 4.13 0.29
N ARG A 556 10.15 5.05 1.12
CA ARG A 556 10.59 6.39 0.68
C ARG A 556 11.76 6.31 -0.29
N GLU A 557 12.76 5.48 0.00
CA GLU A 557 13.93 5.28 -0.88
C GLU A 557 13.50 4.74 -2.24
N ARG A 558 12.61 3.73 -2.25
CA ARG A 558 12.05 3.15 -3.47
C ARG A 558 11.20 4.15 -4.25
N THR A 559 10.36 4.92 -3.57
CA THR A 559 9.56 6.02 -4.14
C THR A 559 10.48 7.05 -4.81
N HIS A 560 11.53 7.47 -4.13
CA HIS A 560 12.51 8.41 -4.64
C HIS A 560 13.22 7.87 -5.88
N PHE A 561 13.66 6.61 -5.86
CA PHE A 561 14.26 5.96 -7.02
C PHE A 561 13.30 5.91 -8.23
N CYS A 562 12.02 5.56 -8.02
CA CYS A 562 11.02 5.53 -9.09
C CYS A 562 10.84 6.92 -9.71
N ARG A 563 10.80 7.99 -8.89
CA ARG A 563 10.74 9.38 -9.36
C ARG A 563 11.97 9.77 -10.18
N LEU A 564 13.17 9.45 -9.69
CA LEU A 564 14.42 9.71 -10.43
C LEU A 564 14.46 9.00 -11.79
N LYS A 565 13.93 7.78 -11.88
CA LYS A 565 13.83 7.05 -13.15
C LYS A 565 12.83 7.74 -14.08
N ALA A 566 11.69 8.17 -13.57
CA ALA A 566 10.67 8.87 -14.34
C ALA A 566 11.10 10.27 -14.82
N MET A 567 12.01 10.95 -14.11
CA MET A 567 12.62 12.20 -14.60
C MET A 567 13.38 12.05 -15.93
N LYS A 568 13.72 10.82 -16.35
CA LYS A 568 14.28 10.57 -17.69
C LYS A 568 13.20 10.46 -18.77
N TRP A 569 11.95 10.24 -18.37
CA TRP A 569 10.81 10.13 -19.28
C TRP A 569 10.16 11.48 -19.55
N THR A 570 10.37 12.46 -18.67
CA THR A 570 9.82 13.79 -18.85
C THR A 570 10.46 14.45 -20.06
N MET A 571 9.68 14.62 -21.14
CA MET A 571 9.84 15.83 -21.94
C MET A 571 9.49 16.99 -21.01
N ILE A 572 10.30 18.05 -21.02
CA ILE A 572 10.01 19.30 -20.31
C ILE A 572 8.53 19.61 -20.55
N ARG A 573 7.75 19.78 -19.47
CA ARG A 573 6.34 20.18 -19.55
C ARG A 573 6.30 21.43 -20.43
N VAL A 574 5.94 21.25 -21.70
CA VAL A 574 5.60 22.37 -22.55
C VAL A 574 4.26 22.82 -21.98
N GLU A 575 4.27 23.94 -21.28
CA GLU A 575 3.04 24.56 -20.79
C GLU A 575 2.06 24.54 -21.96
N SER A 576 0.93 23.83 -21.81
CA SER A 576 -0.01 23.67 -22.92
C SER A 576 -0.38 25.07 -23.41
N PRO A 577 -0.52 25.31 -24.73
CA PRO A 577 -0.88 26.63 -25.22
C PRO A 577 -2.12 27.11 -24.48
N TYR A 578 -1.97 28.18 -23.70
CA TYR A 578 -2.96 28.67 -22.74
C TYR A 578 -4.29 29.05 -23.41
N ILE A 579 -4.26 29.30 -24.72
CA ILE A 579 -5.42 29.60 -25.56
C ILE A 579 -5.47 28.57 -26.69
N SER A 580 -6.51 27.74 -26.69
CA SER A 580 -6.75 26.78 -27.77
C SER A 580 -7.83 27.29 -28.73
N SER A 581 -7.88 26.74 -29.95
CA SER A 581 -8.98 27.05 -30.87
C SER A 581 -10.34 26.60 -30.31
N ASN A 582 -10.37 25.57 -29.46
CA ASN A 582 -11.59 25.11 -28.81
C ASN A 582 -12.09 26.15 -27.79
N MET A 583 -11.18 26.83 -27.08
CA MET A 583 -11.53 27.89 -26.14
C MET A 583 -12.24 29.07 -26.81
N LEU A 584 -11.84 29.43 -28.04
CA LEU A 584 -12.45 30.52 -28.81
C LEU A 584 -13.69 30.09 -29.62
N SER A 585 -13.89 28.78 -29.81
CA SER A 585 -14.96 28.25 -30.66
C SER A 585 -16.38 28.66 -30.23
N PRO A 586 -16.75 28.65 -28.93
CA PRO A 586 -18.06 29.13 -28.48
C PRO A 586 -18.30 30.60 -28.81
N LEU A 587 -17.27 31.44 -28.66
CA LEU A 587 -17.33 32.86 -28.97
C LEU A 587 -17.59 33.10 -30.46
N PHE A 588 -16.83 32.42 -31.33
CA PHE A 588 -17.06 32.48 -32.79
C PHE A 588 -18.44 31.93 -33.18
N THR A 589 -18.91 30.90 -32.49
CA THR A 589 -20.24 30.31 -32.72
C THR A 589 -21.34 31.32 -32.39
N ILE A 590 -21.22 32.07 -31.29
CA ILE A 590 -22.19 33.12 -30.95
C ILE A 590 -22.12 34.27 -31.92
N LEU A 591 -20.92 34.77 -32.24
CA LEU A 591 -20.76 35.84 -33.23
C LEU A 591 -21.40 35.44 -34.57
N GLY A 592 -21.15 34.21 -35.03
CA GLY A 592 -21.75 33.67 -36.25
C GLY A 592 -23.28 33.60 -36.18
N ARG A 593 -23.85 33.12 -35.07
CA ARG A 593 -25.31 33.08 -34.85
C ARG A 593 -25.92 34.48 -34.81
N THR A 594 -25.29 35.43 -34.11
CA THR A 594 -25.74 36.83 -34.03
C THR A 594 -25.73 37.51 -35.39
N MET A 595 -24.65 37.34 -36.17
CA MET A 595 -24.56 37.88 -37.53
C MET A 595 -25.64 37.28 -38.45
N ALA A 596 -25.94 35.98 -38.31
CA ALA A 596 -27.02 35.34 -39.05
C ALA A 596 -28.41 35.92 -38.68
N VAL A 597 -28.68 36.10 -37.38
CA VAL A 597 -29.94 36.71 -36.90
C VAL A 597 -30.08 38.16 -37.38
N LEU A 598 -29.01 38.96 -37.29
CA LEU A 598 -29.02 40.33 -37.81
C LEU A 598 -29.26 40.37 -39.32
N GLY A 599 -28.67 39.44 -40.08
CA GLY A 599 -28.95 39.28 -41.51
C GLY A 599 -30.42 38.97 -41.80
N VAL A 600 -31.05 38.08 -41.03
CA VAL A 600 -32.48 37.76 -41.16
C VAL A 600 -33.35 38.97 -40.80
N LEU A 601 -33.04 39.68 -39.71
CA LEU A 601 -33.77 40.88 -39.31
C LEU A 601 -33.68 41.99 -40.37
N PHE A 602 -32.49 42.22 -40.92
CA PHE A 602 -32.28 43.18 -42.00
C PHE A 602 -33.08 42.80 -43.26
N LEU A 603 -33.07 41.52 -43.63
CA LEU A 603 -33.88 41.03 -44.76
C LEU A 603 -35.38 41.24 -44.48
N ALA A 604 -35.86 40.89 -43.28
CA ALA A 604 -37.26 41.13 -42.90
C ALA A 604 -37.61 42.63 -42.98
N GLU A 605 -36.83 43.51 -42.36
CA GLU A 605 -37.06 44.96 -42.38
C GLU A 605 -37.07 45.52 -43.81
N SER A 606 -36.14 45.07 -44.67
CA SER A 606 -36.10 45.46 -46.07
C SER A 606 -37.33 45.03 -46.87
N THR A 607 -37.99 43.94 -46.47
CA THR A 607 -39.23 43.46 -47.12
C THR A 607 -40.47 44.24 -46.67
N PHE A 608 -40.48 44.77 -45.45
CA PHE A 608 -41.60 45.52 -44.89
C PHE A 608 -41.65 47.01 -45.32
N HIS A 609 -40.52 47.61 -45.71
CA HIS A 609 -40.47 49.03 -46.08
C HIS A 609 -40.46 49.22 -47.61
N GLU A 610 -41.59 49.66 -48.20
CA GLU A 610 -41.76 49.76 -49.67
C GLU A 610 -40.68 50.61 -50.37
N GLY A 611 -40.22 51.70 -49.74
CA GLY A 611 -39.16 52.56 -50.26
C GLY A 611 -37.77 51.89 -50.27
N ILE A 612 -37.42 51.16 -49.21
CA ILE A 612 -36.14 50.43 -49.11
C ILE A 612 -36.17 49.21 -50.03
N ARG A 613 -37.32 48.53 -50.14
CA ARG A 613 -37.55 47.42 -51.08
C ARG A 613 -37.22 47.82 -52.52
N GLY A 614 -37.61 49.02 -52.96
CA GLY A 614 -37.28 49.54 -54.31
C GLY A 614 -35.79 49.90 -54.52
N GLN A 615 -35.07 50.27 -53.46
CA GLN A 615 -33.63 50.54 -53.50
C GLN A 615 -32.81 49.24 -53.42
N LEU A 616 -33.19 48.29 -52.58
CA LEU A 616 -32.55 46.98 -52.45
C LEU A 616 -32.77 46.10 -53.68
N LEU A 617 -33.96 46.15 -54.31
CA LEU A 617 -34.18 45.49 -55.61
C LEU A 617 -33.27 46.05 -56.70
N ARG A 618 -33.02 47.37 -56.71
CA ARG A 618 -32.03 47.97 -57.61
C ARG A 618 -30.62 47.52 -57.28
N MET A 619 -30.22 47.57 -56.00
CA MET A 619 -28.88 47.18 -55.56
C MET A 619 -28.59 45.68 -55.78
N MET A 620 -29.57 44.79 -55.56
CA MET A 620 -29.44 43.36 -55.88
C MET A 620 -29.43 43.10 -57.38
N LYS A 621 -30.18 43.87 -58.17
CA LYS A 621 -30.12 43.80 -59.64
C LYS A 621 -28.74 44.24 -60.14
N ASP A 622 -28.19 45.32 -59.58
CA ASP A 622 -26.86 45.83 -59.92
C ASP A 622 -25.75 44.89 -59.44
N PHE A 623 -25.84 44.32 -58.23
CA PHE A 623 -24.91 43.33 -57.71
C PHE A 623 -24.98 42.00 -58.48
N GLY A 624 -26.19 41.54 -58.82
CA GLY A 624 -26.39 40.39 -59.69
C GLY A 624 -25.79 40.62 -61.08
N THR A 625 -25.90 41.84 -61.62
CA THR A 625 -25.26 42.24 -62.88
C THR A 625 -23.74 42.27 -62.74
N PHE A 626 -23.21 42.78 -61.63
CA PHE A 626 -21.79 42.81 -61.31
C PHE A 626 -21.20 41.40 -61.17
N VAL A 627 -21.84 40.50 -60.42
CA VAL A 627 -21.41 39.10 -60.28
C VAL A 627 -21.48 38.38 -61.62
N LYS A 628 -22.52 38.62 -62.44
CA LYS A 628 -22.61 38.06 -63.80
C LYS A 628 -21.48 38.57 -64.69
N ILE A 629 -21.12 39.85 -64.58
CA ILE A 629 -19.97 40.46 -65.28
C ILE A 629 -18.65 39.86 -64.76
N SER A 630 -18.44 39.74 -63.44
CA SER A 630 -17.22 39.17 -62.86
C SER A 630 -17.04 37.70 -63.22
N ILE A 631 -18.12 36.90 -63.23
CA ILE A 631 -18.10 35.51 -63.69
C ILE A 631 -17.80 35.45 -65.20
N CYS A 632 -18.43 36.32 -66.02
CA CYS A 632 -18.12 36.41 -67.45
C CYS A 632 -16.68 36.87 -67.72
N VAL A 633 -16.12 37.79 -66.94
CA VAL A 633 -14.73 38.26 -67.06
C VAL A 633 -13.77 37.15 -66.64
N ASN A 634 -14.05 36.41 -65.56
CA ASN A 634 -13.20 35.30 -65.13
C ASN A 634 -13.26 34.10 -66.09
N CYS A 635 -14.41 33.85 -66.73
CA CYS A 635 -14.53 32.88 -67.82
C CYS A 635 -13.80 33.33 -69.11
N ARG A 636 -13.70 34.63 -69.38
CA ARG A 636 -12.99 35.17 -70.56
C ARG A 636 -11.47 35.23 -70.36
N VAL A 637 -10.99 35.34 -69.12
CA VAL A 637 -9.55 35.33 -68.79
C VAL A 637 -8.98 33.90 -68.78
N ARG A 638 -9.81 32.87 -68.54
CA ARG A 638 -9.37 31.46 -68.60
C ARG A 638 -9.26 30.86 -70.01
N SER A 639 -9.65 31.57 -71.07
CA SER A 639 -9.53 31.08 -72.46
C SER A 639 -8.25 31.52 -73.19
N LYS A 640 -7.28 32.13 -72.50
CA LYS A 640 -5.94 32.43 -73.04
C LYS A 640 -4.86 32.09 -72.03
N ALA A 641 -4.54 30.80 -71.90
CA ALA A 641 -3.24 30.37 -71.41
C ALA A 641 -2.64 29.40 -72.44
N PRO A 642 -1.47 29.73 -73.04
CA PRO A 642 -0.80 28.84 -73.96
C PRO A 642 -0.18 27.67 -73.19
N SER A 643 -0.31 26.48 -73.77
CA SER A 643 0.48 25.32 -73.42
C SER A 643 1.97 25.63 -73.59
N THR A 644 2.80 25.35 -72.58
CA THR A 644 4.15 24.80 -72.80
C THR A 644 4.81 24.40 -71.48
N LYS A 645 5.32 23.15 -71.47
CA LYS A 645 6.59 22.64 -70.89
C LYS A 645 6.77 22.87 -69.37
N GLY A 646 6.86 21.84 -68.53
CA GLY A 646 7.75 20.70 -68.67
C GLY A 646 9.09 21.03 -68.00
N TYR A 647 9.20 20.78 -66.69
CA TYR A 647 10.46 20.59 -66.00
C TYR A 647 10.32 19.53 -64.91
N VAL A 648 11.08 18.46 -65.13
CA VAL A 648 11.59 17.51 -64.15
C VAL A 648 12.64 18.24 -63.30
N PHE A 649 12.69 18.03 -61.98
CA PHE A 649 13.93 17.69 -61.26
C PHE A 649 13.67 17.30 -59.80
N ARG A 650 14.22 16.11 -59.48
CA ARG A 650 14.75 15.58 -58.20
C ARG A 650 14.00 15.80 -56.90
#